data_AF-A0AAD7U8J9-F1
#
_entry.id   AF-A0AAD7U8J9-F1
#
_cell.length_a   1.000
_cell.length_b   1.000
_cell.length_c   1.000
_cell.angle_alpha   90.00
_cell.angle_beta   90.00
_cell.angle_gamma   90.00
#
_symmetry.space_group_name_H-M   'P 1'
#
loop_
_entity.id
_entity.type
_entity.pdbx_description
1 polymer ?
#
loop_
_entity_poly.entity_id
_entity_poly.type
_entity_poly.pdbx_seq_one_letter_code
_entity_poly.pdbx_strand_id
1 'polypeptide(L)'
;MAPPPPPPRHEVQSAAEFFSEHQNIAGFDNPGKSLYTTIRELVENSLDAAEAIKVAPQVSVSISEVTQEALDLTRGLEPSSSSKRMFYRVSCKDNGCGMEPAQIPEMMGRVLSGSKFGVRQTRGKFGLGAKMALIWAKKSSGLPIQIRSATGGRGHRIVLDMDVHKNAPKVLESETEDERWRGTEVTVTVGGAWSAYKARICTYFQQLAIITPYADLEFAFGDKLTLKFEKRSEKIPIEPKRTGYHPSALNELLLSRLLERTTKTSLHDFLLKGGEIAGLSSAVVEDVAREFPRLPSTPNAVARLSRFLRDAKCKPPDASVLSPVGEYNLRLGITKEIKPSYVATHTARPSSHSGHPFIVEAAVSVGGDEGIYRFANRIPLLFEAGADVVTRVAKTKIKWAAYKIDPKVDKVGVFVSLVSTKVPFKGTSKEYIGEDATEIHDAVKSCLQHCCQQLKAKLVRRDADKKVEDRKKLLLKYTPDAARSLWKVLEPLKASADPKRSTLKRRLPEHISEAFLLEHLKAAVDEIPRDEDDRGEEHLLPFVFDRPDLSTPFFFHHPLFSLKLPSPPNDSVSSPVLKKPKLGILEYCPVDDDNEGPAGDHDPFFYSNLDDDDDFIDDNMTPLGGGDDDHKNDEDEEVPRCPKNDDLQEEEEPEEAAQGNGEEDSNEEEEEEEEEDDDEDDEDFEPPE
;
A
#
# COMPACT_ATOMS: atom_id res chain seq x y z
N MET A 1 -9.14 -63.68 -21.16
CA MET A 1 -9.38 -62.46 -20.37
C MET A 1 -8.05 -62.03 -19.79
N ALA A 2 -7.72 -60.73 -19.83
CA ALA A 2 -6.61 -60.21 -19.03
C ALA A 2 -6.97 -60.32 -17.53
N PRO A 3 -5.99 -60.45 -16.61
CA PRO A 3 -6.27 -60.31 -15.19
C PRO A 3 -6.83 -58.91 -14.90
N PRO A 4 -7.74 -58.77 -13.92
CA PRO A 4 -8.20 -57.44 -13.51
C PRO A 4 -7.01 -56.61 -12.99
N PRO A 5 -7.00 -55.29 -13.21
CA PRO A 5 -5.95 -54.43 -12.68
C PRO A 5 -5.91 -54.54 -11.14
N PRO A 6 -4.73 -54.44 -10.51
CA PRO A 6 -4.62 -54.47 -9.06
C PRO A 6 -5.44 -53.31 -8.44
N PRO A 7 -6.03 -53.50 -7.25
CA PRO A 7 -6.78 -52.44 -6.59
C PRO A 7 -5.88 -51.21 -6.35
N PRO A 8 -6.42 -49.99 -6.51
CA PRO A 8 -5.63 -48.76 -6.36
C PRO A 8 -5.02 -48.68 -4.96
N ARG A 9 -3.74 -48.31 -4.89
CA ARG A 9 -3.05 -48.10 -3.61
C ARG A 9 -3.60 -46.86 -2.92
N HIS A 10 -3.92 -46.98 -1.65
CA HIS A 10 -4.27 -45.85 -0.80
C HIS A 10 -2.98 -45.18 -0.28
N GLU A 11 -2.58 -44.10 -0.92
CA GLU A 11 -1.37 -43.34 -0.60
C GLU A 11 -1.74 -42.05 0.16
N VAL A 12 -0.94 -41.68 1.16
CA VAL A 12 -1.21 -40.54 2.05
C VAL A 12 -0.05 -39.56 1.94
N GLN A 13 -0.31 -38.41 1.32
CA GLN A 13 0.69 -37.36 1.18
C GLN A 13 0.87 -36.55 2.47
N SER A 14 2.10 -36.13 2.70
CA SER A 14 2.46 -35.11 3.69
C SER A 14 1.93 -33.73 3.30
N ALA A 15 1.70 -32.85 4.28
CA ALA A 15 1.35 -31.45 4.02
C ALA A 15 2.46 -30.73 3.22
N ALA A 16 3.73 -31.02 3.50
CA ALA A 16 4.85 -30.43 2.75
C ALA A 16 4.96 -31.00 1.33
N GLU A 17 4.60 -32.27 1.15
CA GLU A 17 4.59 -33.00 -0.12
C GLU A 17 3.50 -32.46 -1.06
N PHE A 18 2.25 -32.42 -0.58
CA PHE A 18 1.12 -31.79 -1.28
C PHE A 18 1.47 -30.37 -1.76
N PHE A 19 2.05 -29.54 -0.89
CA PHE A 19 2.45 -28.18 -1.26
C PHE A 19 3.69 -28.14 -2.19
N SER A 20 4.59 -29.11 -2.12
CA SER A 20 5.73 -29.22 -3.05
C SER A 20 5.31 -29.56 -4.48
N GLU A 21 4.15 -30.20 -4.66
CA GLU A 21 3.51 -30.46 -5.94
C GLU A 21 2.65 -29.28 -6.39
N HIS A 22 1.73 -28.82 -5.54
CA HIS A 22 0.71 -27.81 -5.85
C HIS A 22 1.23 -26.36 -5.64
N GLN A 23 2.40 -26.06 -6.20
CA GLN A 23 3.18 -24.85 -5.90
C GLN A 23 2.47 -23.55 -6.32
N ASN A 24 1.63 -23.62 -7.36
CA ASN A 24 0.82 -22.52 -7.89
C ASN A 24 -0.12 -21.93 -6.82
N ILE A 25 -0.60 -22.75 -5.87
CA ILE A 25 -1.48 -22.30 -4.77
C ILE A 25 -0.81 -21.20 -3.93
N ALA A 26 0.52 -21.19 -3.85
CA ALA A 26 1.31 -20.23 -3.09
C ALA A 26 2.00 -19.16 -3.96
N GLY A 27 1.69 -19.05 -5.26
CA GLY A 27 2.27 -18.04 -6.14
C GLY A 27 3.68 -18.36 -6.66
N PHE A 28 4.02 -19.65 -6.80
CA PHE A 28 5.29 -20.15 -7.36
C PHE A 28 5.16 -20.71 -8.79
N ASP A 29 4.15 -20.22 -9.52
CA ASP A 29 3.71 -20.72 -10.82
C ASP A 29 4.71 -20.52 -11.99
N ASN A 30 5.69 -19.63 -11.87
CA ASN A 30 6.79 -19.50 -12.85
C ASN A 30 8.07 -18.98 -12.16
N PRO A 31 9.29 -19.27 -12.69
CA PRO A 31 10.54 -18.93 -12.00
C PRO A 31 10.70 -17.44 -11.64
N GLY A 32 10.24 -16.53 -12.50
CA GLY A 32 10.30 -15.09 -12.24
C GLY A 32 9.41 -14.68 -11.05
N LYS A 33 8.17 -15.18 -11.01
CA LYS A 33 7.26 -14.99 -9.89
C LYS A 33 7.79 -15.68 -8.63
N SER A 34 8.34 -16.88 -8.72
CA SER A 34 8.95 -17.60 -7.59
C SER A 34 10.10 -16.83 -6.94
N LEU A 35 10.95 -16.17 -7.72
CA LEU A 35 11.99 -15.27 -7.22
C LEU A 35 11.39 -14.06 -6.48
N TYR A 36 10.39 -13.41 -7.07
CA TYR A 36 9.65 -12.32 -6.44
C TYR A 36 8.98 -12.73 -5.12
N THR A 37 8.24 -13.86 -5.12
CA THR A 37 7.51 -14.37 -3.96
C THR A 37 8.46 -14.78 -2.84
N THR A 38 9.64 -15.32 -3.17
CA THR A 38 10.73 -15.60 -2.21
C THR A 38 11.18 -14.34 -1.50
N ILE A 39 11.51 -13.28 -2.25
CA ILE A 39 11.95 -11.98 -1.68
C ILE A 39 10.86 -11.40 -0.79
N ARG A 40 9.61 -11.37 -1.28
CA ARG A 40 8.44 -10.87 -0.57
C ARG A 40 8.21 -11.57 0.77
N GLU A 41 8.13 -12.90 0.79
CA GLU A 41 7.83 -13.65 2.01
C GLU A 41 8.97 -13.55 3.05
N LEU A 42 10.24 -13.43 2.62
CA LEU A 42 11.34 -13.17 3.56
C LEU A 42 11.25 -11.76 4.17
N VAL A 43 11.02 -10.73 3.33
CA VAL A 43 10.89 -9.33 3.77
C VAL A 43 9.66 -9.12 4.67
N GLU A 44 8.50 -9.69 4.33
CA GLU A 44 7.28 -9.59 5.15
C GLU A 44 7.47 -10.18 6.55
N ASN A 45 8.20 -11.29 6.68
CA ASN A 45 8.48 -11.89 7.99
C ASN A 45 9.58 -11.13 8.75
N SER A 46 10.57 -10.56 8.06
CA SER A 46 11.57 -9.65 8.64
C SER A 46 10.93 -8.40 9.27
N LEU A 47 9.98 -7.76 8.56
CA LEU A 47 9.21 -6.63 9.07
C LEU A 47 8.36 -7.00 10.29
N ASP A 48 7.64 -8.14 10.24
CA ASP A 48 6.88 -8.65 11.38
C ASP A 48 7.80 -8.94 12.60
N ALA A 49 9.04 -9.37 12.39
CA ALA A 49 9.99 -9.74 13.45
C ALA A 49 10.60 -8.52 14.19
N ALA A 50 10.84 -7.40 13.49
CA ALA A 50 11.30 -6.15 14.10
C ALA A 50 10.16 -5.39 14.80
N GLU A 51 8.98 -5.34 14.19
CA GLU A 51 7.81 -4.71 14.79
C GLU A 51 7.36 -5.44 16.07
N ALA A 52 7.52 -6.76 16.16
CA ALA A 52 7.21 -7.55 17.35
C ALA A 52 8.08 -7.19 18.59
N ILE A 53 9.27 -6.61 18.39
CA ILE A 53 10.11 -6.05 19.47
C ILE A 53 10.09 -4.53 19.51
N LYS A 54 9.20 -3.88 18.74
CA LYS A 54 9.00 -2.42 18.67
C LYS A 54 10.26 -1.66 18.25
N VAL A 55 11.10 -2.29 17.42
CA VAL A 55 12.30 -1.69 16.81
C VAL A 55 11.96 -1.26 15.38
N ALA A 56 12.51 -0.12 14.94
CA ALA A 56 12.38 0.36 13.56
C ALA A 56 13.00 -0.68 12.61
N PRO A 57 12.24 -1.28 11.67
CA PRO A 57 12.76 -2.38 10.87
C PRO A 57 13.92 -1.94 9.98
N GLN A 58 15.01 -2.68 10.00
CA GLN A 58 16.12 -2.52 9.07
C GLN A 58 16.26 -3.85 8.33
N VAL A 59 15.97 -3.85 7.03
CA VAL A 59 15.90 -5.06 6.20
C VAL A 59 16.76 -4.88 4.96
N SER A 60 17.82 -5.70 4.86
CA SER A 60 18.72 -5.74 3.71
C SER A 60 18.55 -7.05 2.95
N VAL A 61 18.22 -6.96 1.66
CA VAL A 61 18.15 -8.09 0.73
C VAL A 61 19.29 -8.00 -0.27
N SER A 62 20.10 -9.04 -0.37
CA SER A 62 21.15 -9.17 -1.38
C SER A 62 20.89 -10.37 -2.28
N ILE A 63 21.01 -10.17 -3.59
CA ILE A 63 20.88 -11.23 -4.59
C ILE A 63 22.18 -11.33 -5.40
N SER A 64 22.65 -12.55 -5.66
CA SER A 64 23.69 -12.84 -6.65
C SER A 64 23.23 -13.90 -7.64
N GLU A 65 23.66 -13.80 -8.88
CA GLU A 65 23.53 -14.89 -9.86
C GLU A 65 24.38 -16.10 -9.42
N VAL A 66 23.90 -17.30 -9.74
CA VAL A 66 24.60 -18.58 -9.59
C VAL A 66 24.47 -19.29 -10.93
N THR A 67 25.60 -19.63 -11.55
CA THR A 67 25.59 -20.33 -12.85
C THR A 67 25.25 -21.82 -12.66
N GLN A 68 24.90 -22.51 -13.75
CA GLN A 68 24.58 -23.93 -13.71
C GLN A 68 25.81 -24.76 -13.27
N GLU A 69 27.00 -24.42 -13.77
CA GLU A 69 28.26 -25.07 -13.39
C GLU A 69 28.58 -24.86 -11.90
N ALA A 70 28.41 -23.63 -11.40
CA ALA A 70 28.62 -23.33 -9.99
C ALA A 70 27.63 -24.07 -9.07
N LEU A 71 26.38 -24.23 -9.52
CA LEU A 71 25.36 -25.00 -8.80
C LEU A 71 25.70 -26.50 -8.77
N ASP A 72 26.08 -27.07 -9.91
CA ASP A 72 26.41 -28.50 -10.03
C ASP A 72 27.70 -28.86 -9.28
N LEU A 73 28.73 -28.01 -9.34
CA LEU A 73 29.91 -28.13 -8.48
C LEU A 73 29.54 -28.08 -6.98
N THR A 74 28.60 -27.21 -6.59
CA THR A 74 28.10 -27.13 -5.19
C THR A 74 27.31 -28.39 -4.79
N ARG A 75 26.74 -29.12 -5.75
CA ARG A 75 26.04 -30.41 -5.54
C ARG A 75 26.97 -31.63 -5.58
N GLY A 76 28.24 -31.47 -5.98
CA GLY A 76 29.15 -32.59 -6.26
C GLY A 76 28.85 -33.33 -7.57
N LEU A 77 28.34 -32.62 -8.57
CA LEU A 77 28.05 -33.12 -9.92
C LEU A 77 29.03 -32.53 -10.94
N GLU A 78 29.32 -33.29 -12.00
CA GLU A 78 30.08 -32.79 -13.15
C GLU A 78 29.31 -31.66 -13.87
N PRO A 79 29.97 -30.55 -14.28
CA PRO A 79 29.29 -29.41 -14.91
C PRO A 79 28.56 -29.76 -16.21
N SER A 80 27.25 -29.51 -16.26
CA SER A 80 26.45 -29.71 -17.48
C SER A 80 26.11 -28.39 -18.18
N SER A 81 26.73 -28.12 -19.32
CA SER A 81 26.46 -26.94 -20.16
C SER A 81 25.08 -26.92 -20.83
N SER A 82 24.24 -27.95 -20.61
CA SER A 82 22.98 -28.15 -21.34
C SER A 82 21.79 -27.35 -20.79
N SER A 83 21.83 -26.90 -19.53
CA SER A 83 20.66 -26.29 -18.87
C SER A 83 20.66 -24.75 -18.94
N LYS A 84 19.68 -24.18 -19.65
CA LYS A 84 19.43 -22.72 -19.69
C LYS A 84 18.82 -22.15 -18.39
N ARG A 85 18.85 -22.89 -17.27
CA ARG A 85 18.17 -22.50 -16.01
C ARG A 85 19.04 -21.56 -15.20
N MET A 86 18.51 -20.38 -14.88
CA MET A 86 19.21 -19.36 -14.10
C MET A 86 18.87 -19.49 -12.62
N PHE A 87 19.90 -19.48 -11.77
CA PHE A 87 19.77 -19.58 -10.32
C PHE A 87 20.24 -18.30 -9.64
N TYR A 88 19.62 -18.01 -8.50
CA TYR A 88 19.83 -16.79 -7.74
C TYR A 88 19.98 -17.15 -6.27
N ARG A 89 21.11 -16.77 -5.67
CA ARG A 89 21.27 -16.81 -4.22
C ARG A 89 20.65 -15.54 -3.65
N VAL A 90 19.65 -15.68 -2.79
CA VAL A 90 18.95 -14.60 -2.11
C VAL A 90 19.28 -14.70 -0.62
N SER A 91 19.92 -13.68 -0.06
CA SER A 91 19.96 -13.46 1.38
C SER A 91 18.99 -12.34 1.76
N CYS A 92 18.24 -12.53 2.84
CA CYS A 92 17.45 -11.49 3.49
C CYS A 92 17.86 -11.43 4.96
N LYS A 93 18.33 -10.27 5.41
CA LYS A 93 18.83 -10.02 6.77
C LYS A 93 18.07 -8.88 7.43
N ASP A 94 17.70 -9.06 8.70
CA ASP A 94 16.87 -8.13 9.47
C ASP A 94 17.50 -7.68 10.80
N ASN A 95 16.81 -6.80 11.54
CA ASN A 95 17.13 -6.43 12.92
C ASN A 95 16.06 -6.88 13.93
N GLY A 96 15.38 -7.99 13.63
CA GLY A 96 14.19 -8.49 14.32
C GLY A 96 14.45 -9.15 15.67
N CYS A 97 13.47 -9.88 16.19
CA CYS A 97 13.57 -10.57 17.48
C CYS A 97 14.74 -11.58 17.58
N GLY A 98 15.09 -12.21 16.46
CA GLY A 98 15.90 -13.44 16.40
C GLY A 98 15.08 -14.70 16.73
N MET A 99 15.71 -15.88 16.62
CA MET A 99 15.12 -17.17 16.98
C MET A 99 16.10 -17.98 17.85
N GLU A 100 15.57 -18.69 18.84
CA GLU A 100 16.38 -19.59 19.67
C GLU A 100 16.76 -20.88 18.92
N PRO A 101 17.94 -21.50 19.17
CA PRO A 101 18.46 -22.60 18.35
C PRO A 101 17.52 -23.81 18.22
N ALA A 102 16.85 -24.16 19.31
CA ALA A 102 15.88 -25.27 19.34
C ALA A 102 14.58 -24.97 18.56
N GLN A 103 14.29 -23.70 18.28
CA GLN A 103 13.09 -23.27 17.57
C GLN A 103 13.32 -23.15 16.06
N ILE A 104 14.52 -22.78 15.61
CA ILE A 104 14.85 -22.55 14.18
C ILE A 104 14.42 -23.73 13.28
N PRO A 105 14.76 -25.01 13.57
CA PRO A 105 14.38 -26.12 12.70
C PRO A 105 12.85 -26.28 12.59
N GLU A 106 12.13 -26.11 13.69
CA GLU A 106 10.67 -26.26 13.72
C GLU A 106 9.93 -25.07 13.12
N MET A 107 10.45 -23.85 13.31
CA MET A 107 9.87 -22.62 12.75
C MET A 107 10.11 -22.48 11.25
N MET A 108 11.15 -23.12 10.70
CA MET A 108 11.55 -22.99 9.28
C MET A 108 11.31 -24.27 8.47
N GLY A 109 11.58 -25.45 9.03
CA GLY A 109 11.55 -26.73 8.30
C GLY A 109 10.28 -27.58 8.46
N ARG A 110 9.33 -27.19 9.32
CA ARG A 110 8.00 -27.84 9.41
C ARG A 110 6.92 -26.97 8.78
N VAL A 111 6.20 -27.49 7.80
CA VAL A 111 5.08 -26.82 7.14
C VAL A 111 3.84 -26.84 8.04
N LEU A 112 3.05 -25.76 7.97
CA LEU A 112 1.94 -25.44 8.88
C LEU A 112 2.35 -25.24 10.36
N SER A 113 3.65 -25.10 10.66
CA SER A 113 4.11 -24.55 11.95
C SER A 113 4.05 -23.01 11.94
N GLY A 114 3.86 -22.39 13.12
CA GLY A 114 4.00 -20.94 13.25
C GLY A 114 3.49 -20.37 14.59
N SER A 115 3.92 -19.16 14.90
CA SER A 115 3.47 -18.37 16.07
C SER A 115 2.23 -17.50 15.80
N LYS A 116 1.80 -17.39 14.54
CA LYS A 116 0.81 -16.40 14.06
C LYS A 116 -0.66 -16.88 14.10
N PHE A 117 -0.99 -17.87 14.95
CA PHE A 117 -2.34 -18.44 15.05
C PHE A 117 -3.33 -17.58 15.87
N GLY A 118 -4.62 -17.68 15.53
CA GLY A 118 -5.74 -16.99 16.20
C GLY A 118 -6.30 -15.80 15.40
N VAL A 119 -7.07 -14.94 16.06
CA VAL A 119 -7.59 -13.69 15.46
C VAL A 119 -6.66 -12.53 15.82
N ARG A 120 -5.76 -12.19 14.90
CA ARG A 120 -4.78 -11.09 14.97
C ARG A 120 -4.60 -10.53 13.56
N GLN A 121 -4.27 -9.24 13.41
CA GLN A 121 -3.76 -8.72 12.14
C GLN A 121 -2.30 -9.14 11.98
N THR A 122 -1.97 -9.80 10.87
CA THR A 122 -0.59 -10.16 10.49
C THR A 122 -0.40 -9.97 8.99
N ARG A 123 0.86 -9.89 8.52
CA ARG A 123 1.19 -9.95 7.09
C ARG A 123 0.95 -11.37 6.56
N GLY A 124 1.71 -12.33 7.07
CA GLY A 124 1.47 -13.77 6.85
C GLY A 124 0.52 -14.39 7.87
N LYS A 125 -0.55 -15.08 7.42
CA LYS A 125 -1.58 -15.67 8.30
C LYS A 125 -1.38 -17.14 8.68
N PHE A 126 -0.92 -17.98 7.76
CA PHE A 126 -0.89 -19.45 7.96
C PHE A 126 0.48 -20.00 8.37
N GLY A 127 1.49 -19.15 8.59
CA GLY A 127 2.88 -19.57 8.80
C GLY A 127 3.54 -20.25 7.57
N LEU A 128 2.81 -20.33 6.45
CA LEU A 128 3.10 -21.17 5.28
C LEU A 128 4.07 -20.52 4.27
N GLY A 129 3.88 -19.24 3.94
CA GLY A 129 4.48 -18.64 2.74
C GLY A 129 6.01 -18.64 2.72
N ALA A 130 6.66 -18.31 3.85
CA ALA A 130 8.10 -18.52 3.99
C ALA A 130 8.52 -19.98 3.74
N LYS A 131 7.82 -20.99 4.28
CA LYS A 131 8.11 -22.41 3.97
C LYS A 131 7.92 -22.73 2.48
N MET A 132 6.99 -22.09 1.79
CA MET A 132 6.82 -22.27 0.35
C MET A 132 8.04 -21.77 -0.42
N ALA A 133 8.61 -20.63 -0.02
CA ALA A 133 9.88 -20.14 -0.57
C ALA A 133 11.05 -21.09 -0.28
N LEU A 134 11.13 -21.64 0.95
CA LEU A 134 12.15 -22.64 1.33
C LEU A 134 11.99 -23.96 0.56
N ILE A 135 10.76 -24.44 0.34
CA ILE A 135 10.46 -25.65 -0.43
C ILE A 135 10.74 -25.43 -1.92
N TRP A 136 10.42 -24.25 -2.46
CA TRP A 136 10.83 -23.87 -3.81
C TRP A 136 12.36 -23.84 -3.94
N ALA A 137 13.08 -23.29 -2.97
CA ALA A 137 14.54 -23.28 -2.94
C ALA A 137 15.11 -24.71 -2.98
N LYS A 138 14.63 -25.60 -2.11
CA LYS A 138 15.03 -27.03 -2.12
C LYS A 138 14.66 -27.72 -3.43
N LYS A 139 13.42 -27.60 -3.91
CA LYS A 139 12.96 -28.30 -5.13
C LYS A 139 13.62 -27.79 -6.42
N SER A 140 13.96 -26.51 -6.49
CA SER A 140 14.63 -25.92 -7.67
C SER A 140 16.15 -26.08 -7.64
N SER A 141 16.82 -25.75 -6.53
CA SER A 141 18.28 -25.78 -6.44
C SER A 141 18.85 -27.08 -5.88
N GLY A 142 18.09 -27.85 -5.10
CA GLY A 142 18.59 -29.03 -4.38
C GLY A 142 19.47 -28.72 -3.16
N LEU A 143 19.84 -27.45 -2.95
CA LEU A 143 20.73 -27.02 -1.88
C LEU A 143 19.97 -26.84 -0.54
N PRO A 144 20.65 -27.04 0.60
CA PRO A 144 20.08 -26.73 1.91
C PRO A 144 19.95 -25.22 2.14
N ILE A 145 19.15 -24.88 3.14
CA ILE A 145 18.84 -23.52 3.55
C ILE A 145 19.85 -23.08 4.61
N GLN A 146 20.47 -21.92 4.44
CA GLN A 146 21.40 -21.37 5.43
C GLN A 146 20.67 -20.32 6.27
N ILE A 147 20.66 -20.51 7.59
CA ILE A 147 20.01 -19.61 8.54
C ILE A 147 21.06 -19.16 9.56
N ARG A 148 21.22 -17.85 9.71
CA ARG A 148 21.95 -17.24 10.83
C ARG A 148 20.96 -16.45 11.66
N SER A 149 20.94 -16.62 12.98
CA SER A 149 20.04 -15.86 13.85
C SER A 149 20.69 -15.60 15.20
N ALA A 150 20.43 -14.42 15.74
CA ALA A 150 21.02 -13.96 17.00
C ALA A 150 19.98 -13.21 17.83
N THR A 151 19.97 -13.47 19.14
CA THR A 151 19.06 -12.80 20.10
C THR A 151 19.73 -11.65 20.85
N GLY A 152 20.81 -11.09 20.29
CA GLY A 152 21.56 -9.96 20.85
C GLY A 152 22.60 -10.33 21.91
N GLY A 153 23.18 -11.53 21.83
CA GLY A 153 24.19 -12.00 22.79
C GLY A 153 25.00 -13.20 22.29
N ARG A 154 24.34 -14.20 21.70
CA ARG A 154 24.96 -15.23 20.85
C ARG A 154 24.20 -15.32 19.54
N GLY A 155 24.93 -15.59 18.47
CA GLY A 155 24.41 -15.97 17.17
C GLY A 155 24.55 -17.47 16.94
N HIS A 156 23.77 -17.99 15.99
CA HIS A 156 23.75 -19.40 15.64
C HIS A 156 23.61 -19.56 14.14
N ARG A 157 24.51 -20.33 13.52
CA ARG A 157 24.44 -20.70 12.10
C ARG A 157 23.94 -22.14 12.00
N ILE A 158 22.84 -22.33 11.28
CA ILE A 158 22.22 -23.64 11.05
C ILE A 158 22.08 -23.85 9.55
N VAL A 159 22.60 -24.98 9.07
CA VAL A 159 22.33 -25.47 7.71
C VAL A 159 21.19 -26.48 7.81
N LEU A 160 20.03 -26.09 7.28
CA LEU A 160 18.76 -26.79 7.43
C LEU A 160 18.33 -27.40 6.10
N ASP A 161 18.01 -28.69 6.12
CA ASP A 161 17.28 -29.38 5.06
C ASP A 161 15.86 -29.77 5.55
N MET A 162 15.01 -30.20 4.62
CA MET A 162 13.63 -30.60 4.89
C MET A 162 13.31 -31.97 4.30
N ASP A 163 12.80 -32.88 5.13
CA ASP A 163 12.17 -34.11 4.69
C ASP A 163 10.72 -33.80 4.30
N VAL A 164 10.49 -33.69 2.99
CA VAL A 164 9.19 -33.30 2.39
C VAL A 164 8.13 -34.38 2.64
N HIS A 165 8.48 -35.67 2.54
CA HIS A 165 7.55 -36.78 2.76
C HIS A 165 7.15 -36.93 4.24
N LYS A 166 8.04 -36.57 5.19
CA LYS A 166 7.73 -36.61 6.64
C LYS A 166 7.23 -35.28 7.21
N ASN A 167 7.22 -34.19 6.44
CA ASN A 167 7.03 -32.82 6.92
C ASN A 167 7.91 -32.51 8.15
N ALA A 168 9.21 -32.79 8.05
CA ALA A 168 10.14 -32.74 9.18
C ALA A 168 11.45 -32.01 8.85
N PRO A 169 11.97 -31.17 9.76
CA PRO A 169 13.29 -30.57 9.59
C PRO A 169 14.41 -31.61 9.72
N LYS A 170 15.48 -31.42 8.95
CA LYS A 170 16.73 -32.17 9.02
C LYS A 170 17.89 -31.19 9.14
N VAL A 171 18.39 -30.99 10.36
CA VAL A 171 19.61 -30.20 10.59
C VAL A 171 20.81 -30.95 10.00
N LEU A 172 21.61 -30.28 9.18
CA LEU A 172 22.86 -30.80 8.64
C LEU A 172 24.07 -30.29 9.44
N GLU A 173 24.09 -28.99 9.73
CA GLU A 173 25.13 -28.33 10.52
C GLU A 173 24.46 -27.40 11.54
N SER A 174 25.09 -27.23 12.70
CA SER A 174 24.66 -26.28 13.73
C SER A 174 25.88 -25.79 14.51
N GLU A 175 26.17 -24.50 14.40
CA GLU A 175 27.28 -23.82 15.05
C GLU A 175 26.79 -22.62 15.87
N THR A 176 27.59 -22.22 16.86
CA THR A 176 27.38 -21.00 17.64
C THR A 176 28.43 -19.98 17.24
N GLU A 177 28.01 -18.76 16.96
CA GLU A 177 28.83 -17.64 16.50
C GLU A 177 28.71 -16.48 17.49
N ASP A 178 29.81 -15.81 17.85
CA ASP A 178 29.80 -14.68 18.80
C ASP A 178 29.34 -13.36 18.12
N GLU A 179 28.12 -13.37 17.57
CA GLU A 179 27.49 -12.17 17.00
C GLU A 179 26.77 -11.31 18.06
N ARG A 180 27.15 -10.03 18.11
CA ARG A 180 26.47 -8.98 18.91
C ARG A 180 25.21 -8.40 18.25
N TRP A 181 24.95 -8.76 17.01
CA TRP A 181 23.74 -8.36 16.28
C TRP A 181 22.50 -9.09 16.84
N ARG A 182 21.32 -8.57 16.52
CA ARG A 182 20.03 -9.20 16.82
C ARG A 182 19.20 -9.21 15.55
N GLY A 183 18.69 -10.38 15.17
CA GLY A 183 17.86 -10.56 13.98
C GLY A 183 17.97 -11.96 13.39
N THR A 184 17.52 -12.09 12.15
CA THR A 184 17.65 -13.30 11.32
C THR A 184 18.23 -12.93 9.96
N GLU A 185 19.03 -13.84 9.41
CA GLU A 185 19.57 -13.82 8.06
C GLU A 185 19.27 -15.18 7.43
N VAL A 186 18.45 -15.18 6.37
CA VAL A 186 18.03 -16.39 5.66
C VAL A 186 18.60 -16.34 4.25
N THR A 187 19.50 -17.27 3.94
CA THR A 187 20.12 -17.42 2.62
C THR A 187 19.62 -18.69 1.95
N VAL A 188 19.05 -18.54 0.75
CA VAL A 188 18.53 -19.63 -0.10
C VAL A 188 19.01 -19.47 -1.53
N THR A 189 19.10 -20.58 -2.27
CA THR A 189 19.29 -20.55 -3.73
C THR A 189 18.00 -20.97 -4.41
N VAL A 190 17.49 -20.16 -5.33
CA VAL A 190 16.23 -20.39 -6.05
C VAL A 190 16.44 -20.35 -7.56
N GLY A 191 15.78 -21.24 -8.29
CA GLY A 191 15.63 -21.09 -9.74
C GLY A 191 14.71 -19.90 -10.03
N GLY A 192 15.11 -19.02 -10.95
CA GLY A 192 14.44 -17.74 -11.15
C GLY A 192 14.60 -17.12 -12.54
N ALA A 193 14.00 -15.95 -12.75
CA ALA A 193 14.15 -15.16 -13.98
C ALA A 193 14.16 -13.65 -13.65
N TRP A 194 15.35 -13.11 -13.36
CA TRP A 194 15.51 -11.71 -12.94
C TRP A 194 15.05 -10.70 -14.01
N SER A 195 15.41 -10.91 -15.28
CA SER A 195 15.05 -10.00 -16.39
C SER A 195 13.56 -9.72 -16.49
N ALA A 196 12.73 -10.76 -16.34
CA ALA A 196 11.26 -10.65 -16.43
C ALA A 196 10.61 -10.00 -15.20
N TYR A 197 11.21 -10.10 -14.00
CA TYR A 197 10.59 -9.62 -12.75
C TYR A 197 11.33 -8.47 -12.05
N LYS A 198 12.48 -8.02 -12.57
CA LYS A 198 13.24 -6.84 -12.08
C LYS A 198 12.32 -5.66 -11.78
N ALA A 199 11.48 -5.28 -12.74
CA ALA A 199 10.56 -4.16 -12.58
C ALA A 199 9.58 -4.36 -11.42
N ARG A 200 8.99 -5.56 -11.28
CA ARG A 200 8.07 -5.90 -10.18
C ARG A 200 8.76 -5.90 -8.81
N ILE A 201 10.01 -6.35 -8.74
CA ILE A 201 10.82 -6.33 -7.51
C ILE A 201 11.14 -4.88 -7.13
N CYS A 202 11.57 -4.03 -8.07
CA CYS A 202 11.77 -2.59 -7.82
C CYS A 202 10.48 -1.91 -7.34
N THR A 203 9.35 -2.15 -8.01
CA THR A 203 8.04 -1.61 -7.62
C THR A 203 7.63 -2.08 -6.23
N TYR A 204 7.91 -3.34 -5.85
CA TYR A 204 7.62 -3.84 -4.51
C TYR A 204 8.37 -3.06 -3.43
N PHE A 205 9.68 -2.86 -3.56
CA PHE A 205 10.43 -2.09 -2.56
C PHE A 205 10.00 -0.61 -2.51
N GLN A 206 9.72 0.03 -3.66
CA GLN A 206 9.20 1.40 -3.70
C GLN A 206 7.83 1.51 -3.00
N GLN A 207 6.89 0.59 -3.30
CA GLN A 207 5.58 0.58 -2.64
C GLN A 207 5.66 0.19 -1.16
N LEU A 208 6.61 -0.67 -0.78
CA LEU A 208 6.87 -1.01 0.61
C LEU A 208 7.39 0.20 1.38
N ALA A 209 8.32 0.99 0.82
CA ALA A 209 8.80 2.23 1.42
C ALA A 209 7.69 3.29 1.62
N ILE A 210 6.65 3.31 0.76
CA ILE A 210 5.45 4.15 0.95
C ILE A 210 4.65 3.70 2.18
N ILE A 211 4.45 2.40 2.39
CA ILE A 211 3.58 1.86 3.43
C ILE A 211 4.31 1.59 4.77
N THR A 212 5.64 1.52 4.75
CA THR A 212 6.52 1.44 5.94
C THR A 212 7.59 2.55 5.92
N PRO A 213 7.20 3.84 6.04
CA PRO A 213 8.15 4.99 6.04
C PRO A 213 9.01 5.08 7.31
N TYR A 214 8.85 4.11 8.22
CA TYR A 214 9.59 3.93 9.48
C TYR A 214 10.59 2.76 9.42
N ALA A 215 10.75 2.14 8.24
CA ALA A 215 11.74 1.09 8.00
C ALA A 215 12.88 1.61 7.10
N ASP A 216 14.10 1.15 7.35
CA ASP A 216 15.22 1.24 6.42
C ASP A 216 15.21 -0.02 5.54
N LEU A 217 15.05 0.15 4.22
CA LEU A 217 15.01 -0.95 3.26
C LEU A 217 16.18 -0.84 2.29
N GLU A 218 17.01 -1.88 2.22
CA GLU A 218 18.09 -2.00 1.23
C GLU A 218 17.89 -3.23 0.35
N PHE A 219 18.08 -3.05 -0.95
CA PHE A 219 18.09 -4.13 -1.93
C PHE A 219 19.31 -3.99 -2.85
N ALA A 220 20.07 -5.07 -3.01
CA ALA A 220 21.23 -5.15 -3.90
C ALA A 220 21.17 -6.39 -4.80
N PHE A 221 21.58 -6.25 -6.07
CA PHE A 221 21.75 -7.35 -7.02
C PHE A 221 23.16 -7.34 -7.60
N GLY A 222 24.13 -7.84 -6.82
CA GLY A 222 25.55 -7.54 -6.99
C GLY A 222 25.78 -6.04 -7.21
N ASP A 223 26.71 -5.71 -8.09
CA ASP A 223 26.98 -4.33 -8.53
C ASP A 223 25.98 -3.82 -9.60
N LYS A 224 25.03 -4.66 -10.05
CA LYS A 224 24.15 -4.36 -11.19
C LYS A 224 22.95 -3.48 -10.84
N LEU A 225 22.55 -3.43 -9.57
CA LEU A 225 21.49 -2.58 -9.04
C LEU A 225 21.59 -2.47 -7.53
N THR A 226 21.46 -1.25 -7.00
CA THR A 226 21.24 -1.01 -5.57
C THR A 226 20.05 -0.06 -5.40
N LEU A 227 19.14 -0.38 -4.48
CA LEU A 227 18.05 0.48 -4.04
C LEU A 227 18.19 0.67 -2.52
N LYS A 228 18.09 1.91 -2.05
CA LYS A 228 18.11 2.25 -0.62
C LYS A 228 16.96 3.19 -0.31
N PHE A 229 16.12 2.80 0.64
CA PHE A 229 14.98 3.58 1.10
C PHE A 229 15.12 3.82 2.61
N GLU A 230 15.75 4.94 2.96
CA GLU A 230 15.95 5.37 4.36
C GLU A 230 14.61 5.68 5.04
N LYS A 231 14.50 5.39 6.34
CA LYS A 231 13.34 5.78 7.14
C LYS A 231 13.20 7.31 7.25
N ARG A 232 11.97 7.77 7.42
CA ARG A 232 11.61 9.19 7.62
C ARG A 232 10.77 9.44 8.88
N SER A 233 10.42 8.38 9.61
CA SER A 233 9.59 8.42 10.81
C SER A 233 10.14 7.42 11.83
N GLU A 234 10.38 7.86 13.07
CA GLU A 234 10.61 6.93 14.19
C GLU A 234 9.27 6.41 14.77
N LYS A 235 8.12 6.90 14.27
CA LYS A 235 6.78 6.55 14.78
C LYS A 235 6.25 5.27 14.12
N ILE A 236 6.72 4.15 14.64
CA ILE A 236 6.23 2.80 14.32
C ILE A 236 4.72 2.70 14.71
N PRO A 237 3.88 2.01 13.92
CA PRO A 237 2.50 1.68 14.29
C PRO A 237 2.36 0.92 15.61
N ILE A 238 1.17 0.99 16.21
CA ILE A 238 0.82 0.22 17.41
C ILE A 238 0.82 -1.28 17.05
N GLU A 239 1.41 -2.11 17.90
CA GLU A 239 1.45 -3.56 17.72
C GLU A 239 0.01 -4.15 17.70
N PRO A 240 -0.38 -4.93 16.67
CA PRO A 240 -1.73 -5.48 16.58
C PRO A 240 -1.95 -6.53 17.67
N LYS A 241 -3.11 -6.54 18.31
CA LYS A 241 -3.42 -7.43 19.45
C LYS A 241 -4.12 -8.71 18.98
N ARG A 242 -4.01 -9.79 19.75
CA ARG A 242 -4.88 -10.97 19.60
C ARG A 242 -6.24 -10.67 20.24
N THR A 243 -7.32 -11.10 19.61
CA THR A 243 -8.69 -11.10 20.15
C THR A 243 -9.32 -12.49 20.03
N GLY A 244 -10.47 -12.68 20.69
CA GLY A 244 -11.38 -13.80 20.43
C GLY A 244 -12.14 -13.63 19.10
N TYR A 245 -12.80 -14.69 18.67
CA TYR A 245 -13.65 -14.71 17.47
C TYR A 245 -14.98 -14.00 17.73
N HIS A 246 -15.42 -13.15 16.80
CA HIS A 246 -16.79 -12.62 16.83
C HIS A 246 -17.78 -13.73 16.44
N PRO A 247 -18.98 -13.81 17.04
CA PRO A 247 -19.98 -14.83 16.74
C PRO A 247 -20.33 -15.00 15.25
N SER A 248 -20.43 -13.93 14.47
CA SER A 248 -20.66 -14.04 13.01
C SER A 248 -19.47 -14.55 12.18
N ALA A 249 -18.29 -14.69 12.79
CA ALA A 249 -17.13 -15.36 12.19
C ALA A 249 -16.99 -16.84 12.61
N LEU A 250 -17.88 -17.34 13.49
CA LEU A 250 -17.88 -18.74 13.92
C LEU A 250 -18.54 -19.64 12.88
N ASN A 251 -17.99 -20.85 12.72
CA ASN A 251 -18.64 -21.99 12.10
C ASN A 251 -18.57 -23.20 13.03
N GLU A 252 -19.39 -24.23 12.81
CA GLU A 252 -19.48 -25.38 13.71
C GLU A 252 -18.14 -26.10 13.92
N LEU A 253 -17.32 -26.24 12.87
CA LEU A 253 -16.00 -26.89 12.96
C LEU A 253 -14.99 -26.07 13.78
N LEU A 254 -15.09 -24.73 13.79
CA LEU A 254 -14.30 -23.89 14.69
C LEU A 254 -14.85 -23.97 16.12
N LEU A 255 -16.16 -23.86 16.29
CA LEU A 255 -16.81 -23.88 17.61
C LEU A 255 -16.57 -25.21 18.34
N SER A 256 -16.66 -26.34 17.63
CA SER A 256 -16.29 -27.67 18.16
C SER A 256 -14.84 -27.68 18.65
N ARG A 257 -13.87 -27.25 17.82
CA ARG A 257 -12.45 -27.18 18.20
C ARG A 257 -12.13 -26.19 19.32
N LEU A 258 -12.97 -25.18 19.57
CA LEU A 258 -12.85 -24.29 20.73
C LEU A 258 -13.43 -24.94 21.99
N LEU A 259 -14.53 -25.70 21.87
CA LEU A 259 -15.14 -26.48 22.96
C LEU A 259 -14.30 -27.71 23.35
N GLU A 260 -13.64 -28.37 22.39
CA GLU A 260 -12.70 -29.49 22.63
C GLU A 260 -11.43 -29.05 23.38
N ARG A 261 -11.01 -27.79 23.19
CA ARG A 261 -9.78 -27.23 23.77
C ARG A 261 -10.00 -26.40 25.03
N THR A 262 -11.25 -26.22 25.47
CA THR A 262 -11.56 -25.40 26.65
C THR A 262 -11.26 -26.14 27.95
N THR A 263 -10.83 -25.40 28.97
CA THR A 263 -10.72 -25.89 30.35
C THR A 263 -11.94 -25.54 31.20
N LYS A 264 -13.00 -24.95 30.60
CA LYS A 264 -14.21 -24.49 31.31
C LYS A 264 -15.30 -25.57 31.30
N THR A 265 -15.90 -25.83 32.46
CA THR A 265 -16.96 -26.84 32.64
C THR A 265 -18.38 -26.29 32.50
N SER A 266 -18.55 -24.96 32.46
CA SER A 266 -19.83 -24.29 32.18
C SER A 266 -19.75 -23.49 30.88
N LEU A 267 -20.85 -23.43 30.12
CA LEU A 267 -20.89 -22.66 28.87
C LEU A 267 -20.79 -21.16 29.15
N HIS A 268 -21.39 -20.70 30.26
CA HIS A 268 -21.26 -19.32 30.75
C HIS A 268 -19.79 -18.92 30.96
N ASP A 269 -18.99 -19.75 31.62
CA ASP A 269 -17.56 -19.49 31.83
C ASP A 269 -16.73 -19.64 30.55
N PHE A 270 -17.14 -20.47 29.59
CA PHE A 270 -16.53 -20.51 28.26
C PHE A 270 -16.75 -19.20 27.50
N LEU A 271 -17.98 -18.69 27.47
CA LEU A 271 -18.35 -17.49 26.71
C LEU A 271 -17.83 -16.18 27.34
N LEU A 272 -17.77 -16.07 28.67
CA LEU A 272 -17.26 -14.86 29.36
C LEU A 272 -15.79 -14.95 29.78
N LYS A 273 -15.34 -16.11 30.28
CA LYS A 273 -13.99 -16.29 30.89
C LYS A 273 -13.07 -17.19 30.06
N GLY A 274 -13.50 -17.64 28.88
CA GLY A 274 -12.68 -18.42 27.95
C GLY A 274 -11.82 -17.55 27.03
N GLY A 275 -12.24 -16.30 26.74
CA GLY A 275 -11.49 -15.35 25.90
C GLY A 275 -11.44 -15.68 24.40
N GLU A 276 -11.84 -16.89 24.00
CA GLU A 276 -11.87 -17.33 22.61
C GLU A 276 -13.05 -16.76 21.80
N ILE A 277 -14.10 -16.23 22.43
CA ILE A 277 -15.24 -15.56 21.77
C ILE A 277 -15.36 -14.13 22.32
N ALA A 278 -15.64 -13.15 21.45
CA ALA A 278 -15.64 -11.73 21.77
C ALA A 278 -16.89 -11.00 21.20
N GLY A 279 -17.29 -9.88 21.81
CA GLY A 279 -18.44 -9.07 21.36
C GLY A 279 -19.80 -9.46 21.97
N LEU A 280 -19.87 -10.53 22.76
CA LEU A 280 -21.06 -10.92 23.54
C LEU A 280 -21.31 -9.95 24.71
N SER A 281 -22.57 -9.82 25.11
CA SER A 281 -22.99 -9.15 26.36
C SER A 281 -23.37 -10.19 27.42
N SER A 282 -23.35 -9.81 28.70
CA SER A 282 -23.71 -10.71 29.81
C SER A 282 -25.11 -11.31 29.63
N ALA A 283 -26.10 -10.49 29.27
CA ALA A 283 -27.47 -10.95 29.01
C ALA A 283 -27.55 -12.02 27.89
N VAL A 284 -26.83 -11.84 26.78
CA VAL A 284 -26.76 -12.85 25.71
C VAL A 284 -26.10 -14.14 26.21
N VAL A 285 -25.06 -14.05 27.05
CA VAL A 285 -24.41 -15.23 27.64
C VAL A 285 -25.32 -15.94 28.66
N GLU A 286 -26.09 -15.20 29.44
CA GLU A 286 -27.08 -15.74 30.38
C GLU A 286 -28.22 -16.45 29.65
N ASP A 287 -28.75 -15.87 28.57
CA ASP A 287 -29.77 -16.51 27.72
C ASP A 287 -29.24 -17.78 27.03
N VAL A 288 -28.02 -17.73 26.47
CA VAL A 288 -27.35 -18.90 25.91
C VAL A 288 -27.10 -19.97 26.96
N ALA A 289 -26.65 -19.61 28.16
CA ALA A 289 -26.39 -20.56 29.25
C ALA A 289 -27.69 -21.19 29.81
N ARG A 290 -28.83 -20.51 29.69
CA ARG A 290 -30.15 -21.04 30.06
C ARG A 290 -30.64 -22.11 29.08
N GLU A 291 -30.44 -21.89 27.78
CA GLU A 291 -30.76 -22.85 26.70
C GLU A 291 -29.78 -24.05 26.68
N PHE A 292 -28.52 -23.83 27.07
CA PHE A 292 -27.46 -24.84 27.08
C PHE A 292 -26.83 -25.01 28.48
N PRO A 293 -27.48 -25.75 29.40
CA PRO A 293 -27.01 -25.94 30.78
C PRO A 293 -25.74 -26.81 30.93
N ARG A 294 -25.17 -27.29 29.83
CA ARG A 294 -23.90 -28.03 29.73
C ARG A 294 -23.19 -27.61 28.45
N LEU A 295 -21.86 -27.78 28.36
CA LEU A 295 -21.15 -27.57 27.10
C LEU A 295 -21.71 -28.50 26.01
N PRO A 296 -21.99 -27.99 24.80
CA PRO A 296 -22.31 -28.83 23.65
C PRO A 296 -21.18 -29.79 23.30
N SER A 297 -21.46 -31.09 23.31
CA SER A 297 -20.53 -32.16 22.96
C SER A 297 -20.92 -32.95 21.71
N THR A 298 -22.12 -32.72 21.16
CA THR A 298 -22.62 -33.39 19.95
C THR A 298 -22.73 -32.39 18.79
N PRO A 299 -22.54 -32.81 17.52
CA PRO A 299 -22.64 -31.92 16.37
C PRO A 299 -23.95 -31.12 16.32
N ASN A 300 -25.08 -31.78 16.63
CA ASN A 300 -26.40 -31.13 16.65
C ASN A 300 -26.52 -30.04 17.74
N ALA A 301 -25.87 -30.23 18.90
CA ALA A 301 -25.84 -29.22 19.95
C ALA A 301 -24.89 -28.06 19.59
N VAL A 302 -23.75 -28.35 18.96
CA VAL A 302 -22.82 -27.34 18.43
C VAL A 302 -23.49 -26.52 17.32
N ALA A 303 -24.26 -27.14 16.42
CA ALA A 303 -25.03 -26.47 15.38
C ALA A 303 -26.14 -25.56 15.95
N ARG A 304 -26.90 -26.02 16.96
CA ARG A 304 -27.86 -25.17 17.68
C ARG A 304 -27.18 -23.97 18.33
N LEU A 305 -26.04 -24.15 19.01
CA LEU A 305 -25.30 -23.04 19.63
C LEU A 305 -24.74 -22.08 18.57
N SER A 306 -24.16 -22.62 17.49
CA SER A 306 -23.63 -21.87 16.34
C SER A 306 -24.72 -21.02 15.66
N ARG A 307 -25.96 -21.52 15.57
CA ARG A 307 -27.11 -20.74 15.12
C ARG A 307 -27.48 -19.65 16.13
N PHE A 308 -27.70 -19.99 17.40
CA PHE A 308 -28.09 -19.02 18.44
C PHE A 308 -27.09 -17.85 18.54
N LEU A 309 -25.78 -18.15 18.50
CA LEU A 309 -24.72 -17.14 18.52
C LEU A 309 -24.69 -16.24 17.27
N ARG A 310 -25.15 -16.72 16.10
CA ARG A 310 -25.27 -15.91 14.88
C ARG A 310 -26.55 -15.08 14.84
N ASP A 311 -27.64 -15.59 15.40
CA ASP A 311 -28.93 -14.89 15.52
C ASP A 311 -28.91 -13.82 16.65
N ALA A 312 -27.95 -13.90 17.58
CA ALA A 312 -27.81 -12.97 18.71
C ALA A 312 -27.24 -11.59 18.32
N LYS A 313 -27.84 -10.52 18.88
CA LYS A 313 -27.39 -9.13 18.71
C LYS A 313 -26.08 -8.85 19.45
N CYS A 314 -24.96 -9.06 18.77
CA CYS A 314 -23.61 -8.86 19.30
C CYS A 314 -23.12 -7.41 19.09
N LYS A 315 -22.15 -6.98 19.91
CA LYS A 315 -21.42 -5.72 19.68
C LYS A 315 -20.46 -5.90 18.48
N PRO A 316 -20.25 -4.87 17.64
CA PRO A 316 -19.30 -4.96 16.53
C PRO A 316 -17.89 -5.33 17.03
N PRO A 317 -17.09 -6.08 16.24
CA PRO A 317 -15.74 -6.47 16.61
C PRO A 317 -14.86 -5.26 16.93
N ASP A 318 -14.09 -5.32 18.02
CA ASP A 318 -13.18 -4.24 18.39
C ASP A 318 -12.07 -4.04 17.35
N ALA A 319 -11.91 -2.81 16.88
CA ALA A 319 -10.87 -2.41 15.95
C ALA A 319 -9.59 -1.89 16.64
N SER A 320 -9.59 -1.67 17.97
CA SER A 320 -8.38 -1.27 18.73
C SER A 320 -7.26 -2.32 18.75
N VAL A 321 -7.56 -3.50 18.22
CA VAL A 321 -6.65 -4.63 18.02
C VAL A 321 -5.88 -4.55 16.70
N LEU A 322 -6.26 -3.64 15.80
CA LEU A 322 -5.63 -3.44 14.49
C LEU A 322 -4.44 -2.49 14.56
N SER A 323 -3.58 -2.61 13.56
CA SER A 323 -2.36 -1.83 13.32
C SER A 323 -2.47 -1.14 11.95
N PRO A 324 -3.23 -0.02 11.86
CA PRO A 324 -3.19 0.87 10.71
C PRO A 324 -1.81 1.56 10.60
N VAL A 325 -1.50 2.09 9.42
CA VAL A 325 -0.28 2.87 9.17
C VAL A 325 -0.36 4.25 9.85
N GLY A 326 -1.56 4.84 9.85
CA GLY A 326 -1.88 6.19 10.29
C GLY A 326 -1.66 7.21 9.17
N GLU A 327 -2.62 8.15 9.03
CA GLU A 327 -2.60 9.20 8.00
C GLU A 327 -1.22 9.90 7.88
N TYR A 328 -0.59 10.25 9.01
CA TYR A 328 0.72 10.90 9.02
C TYR A 328 1.80 10.09 8.30
N ASN A 329 1.93 8.79 8.61
CA ASN A 329 2.92 7.92 8.00
C ASN A 329 2.59 7.69 6.51
N LEU A 330 1.32 7.40 6.17
CA LEU A 330 0.90 7.23 4.78
C LEU A 330 1.21 8.48 3.94
N ARG A 331 0.89 9.67 4.47
CA ARG A 331 1.19 10.96 3.83
C ARG A 331 2.68 11.18 3.63
N LEU A 332 3.49 10.83 4.63
CA LEU A 332 4.94 10.97 4.61
C LEU A 332 5.61 10.04 3.58
N GLY A 333 5.20 8.76 3.54
CA GLY A 333 5.69 7.79 2.56
C GLY A 333 5.39 8.19 1.12
N ILE A 334 4.16 8.62 0.84
CA ILE A 334 3.78 9.15 -0.48
C ILE A 334 4.59 10.40 -0.82
N THR A 335 4.73 11.35 0.13
CA THR A 335 5.50 12.59 -0.11
C THR A 335 6.97 12.31 -0.40
N LYS A 336 7.56 11.30 0.25
CA LYS A 336 8.96 10.87 0.08
C LYS A 336 9.20 10.22 -1.30
N GLU A 337 8.42 9.20 -1.63
CA GLU A 337 8.69 8.32 -2.79
C GLU A 337 8.08 8.84 -4.10
N ILE A 338 6.86 9.38 -4.05
CA ILE A 338 6.08 9.82 -5.22
C ILE A 338 6.28 11.32 -5.53
N LYS A 339 6.70 12.09 -4.52
CA LYS A 339 6.99 13.55 -4.61
C LYS A 339 5.88 14.37 -5.31
N PRO A 340 4.60 14.20 -4.94
CA PRO A 340 3.49 14.90 -5.58
C PRO A 340 3.43 16.38 -5.19
N SER A 341 2.83 17.21 -6.06
CA SER A 341 2.57 18.62 -5.77
C SER A 341 1.52 18.81 -4.67
N TYR A 342 0.53 17.92 -4.61
CA TYR A 342 -0.50 17.90 -3.58
C TYR A 342 -0.78 16.48 -3.12
N VAL A 343 -1.00 16.29 -1.82
CA VAL A 343 -1.47 15.02 -1.24
C VAL A 343 -2.46 15.28 -0.09
N ALA A 344 -3.57 14.56 -0.11
CA ALA A 344 -4.54 14.44 0.97
C ALA A 344 -4.61 12.98 1.43
N THR A 345 -4.85 12.79 2.73
CA THR A 345 -5.03 11.47 3.37
C THR A 345 -6.36 11.44 4.10
N HIS A 346 -6.87 10.24 4.32
CA HIS A 346 -7.95 10.02 5.28
C HIS A 346 -7.89 8.59 5.85
N THR A 347 -8.15 8.42 7.14
CA THR A 347 -8.48 7.12 7.75
C THR A 347 -9.99 7.06 7.99
N ALA A 348 -10.66 6.11 7.33
CA ALA A 348 -12.09 5.88 7.52
C ALA A 348 -12.40 5.36 8.94
N ARG A 349 -13.64 5.58 9.39
CA ARG A 349 -14.12 4.98 10.65
C ARG A 349 -14.02 3.45 10.57
N PRO A 350 -13.63 2.76 11.66
CA PRO A 350 -13.57 1.30 11.66
C PRO A 350 -14.94 0.67 11.36
N SER A 351 -14.91 -0.44 10.63
CA SER A 351 -16.09 -1.23 10.26
C SER A 351 -15.78 -2.72 10.44
N SER A 352 -16.70 -3.60 10.07
CA SER A 352 -16.48 -5.05 10.10
C SER A 352 -17.14 -5.76 8.94
N HIS A 353 -16.46 -6.76 8.40
CA HIS A 353 -16.96 -7.65 7.34
C HIS A 353 -16.81 -9.10 7.81
N SER A 354 -17.86 -9.93 7.65
CA SER A 354 -17.85 -11.34 8.08
C SER A 354 -17.34 -11.58 9.52
N GLY A 355 -17.67 -10.69 10.45
CA GLY A 355 -17.23 -10.77 11.86
C GLY A 355 -15.76 -10.40 12.13
N HIS A 356 -15.03 -9.91 11.13
CA HIS A 356 -13.67 -9.39 11.29
C HIS A 356 -13.65 -7.86 11.22
N PRO A 357 -13.02 -7.16 12.19
CA PRO A 357 -12.87 -5.71 12.11
C PRO A 357 -11.92 -5.34 10.96
N PHE A 358 -12.17 -4.20 10.33
CA PHE A 358 -11.27 -3.60 9.36
C PHE A 358 -11.25 -2.07 9.44
N ILE A 359 -10.14 -1.49 8.99
CA ILE A 359 -9.97 -0.04 8.77
C ILE A 359 -9.47 0.15 7.34
N VAL A 360 -9.98 1.17 6.66
CA VAL A 360 -9.50 1.63 5.35
C VAL A 360 -8.81 2.97 5.52
N GLU A 361 -7.59 3.07 5.02
CA GLU A 361 -6.82 4.31 4.95
C GLU A 361 -6.58 4.63 3.48
N ALA A 362 -6.92 5.84 3.04
CA ALA A 362 -6.75 6.26 1.67
C ALA A 362 -5.90 7.53 1.56
N ALA A 363 -5.33 7.73 0.38
CA ALA A 363 -4.74 8.97 -0.03
C ALA A 363 -5.00 9.22 -1.51
N VAL A 364 -5.07 10.50 -1.87
CA VAL A 364 -5.08 10.96 -3.27
C VAL A 364 -3.98 12.00 -3.41
N SER A 365 -3.19 11.86 -4.47
CA SER A 365 -2.14 12.81 -4.84
C SER A 365 -2.31 13.34 -6.26
N VAL A 366 -1.83 14.56 -6.49
CA VAL A 366 -1.84 15.24 -7.79
C VAL A 366 -0.43 15.78 -8.07
N GLY A 367 0.10 15.43 -9.25
CA GLY A 367 1.52 15.58 -9.57
C GLY A 367 2.37 14.43 -9.00
N GLY A 368 3.66 14.38 -9.36
CA GLY A 368 4.53 13.24 -9.05
C GLY A 368 4.34 12.09 -10.05
N ASP A 369 4.36 10.86 -9.57
CA ASP A 369 3.95 9.67 -10.34
C ASP A 369 2.44 9.39 -10.21
N GLU A 370 1.87 8.81 -11.27
CA GLU A 370 0.47 8.39 -11.34
C GLU A 370 0.32 6.88 -11.16
N GLY A 371 -0.84 6.43 -10.67
CA GLY A 371 -1.13 5.01 -10.51
C GLY A 371 -2.14 4.68 -9.42
N ILE A 372 -2.46 3.39 -9.30
CA ILE A 372 -3.34 2.86 -8.26
C ILE A 372 -2.52 1.89 -7.41
N TYR A 373 -2.26 2.30 -6.18
CA TYR A 373 -1.40 1.66 -5.20
C TYR A 373 -2.28 1.00 -4.12
N ARG A 374 -2.22 -0.32 -4.04
CA ARG A 374 -3.10 -1.14 -3.21
C ARG A 374 -2.30 -1.80 -2.11
N PHE A 375 -2.78 -1.73 -0.88
CA PHE A 375 -2.13 -2.37 0.26
C PHE A 375 -3.13 -3.17 1.08
N ALA A 376 -2.72 -4.35 1.54
CA ALA A 376 -3.47 -5.18 2.48
C ALA A 376 -2.56 -5.56 3.64
N ASN A 377 -2.98 -5.32 4.88
CA ASN A 377 -2.22 -5.57 6.12
C ASN A 377 -0.77 -5.02 6.11
N ARG A 378 -0.54 -3.89 5.43
CA ARG A 378 0.78 -3.25 5.23
C ARG A 378 1.72 -4.04 4.29
N ILE A 379 1.14 -4.67 3.26
CA ILE A 379 1.82 -5.33 2.13
C ILE A 379 1.32 -4.72 0.80
N PRO A 380 2.19 -4.37 -0.17
CA PRO A 380 1.78 -4.00 -1.53
C PRO A 380 1.15 -5.16 -2.33
N LEU A 381 0.07 -4.88 -3.07
CA LEU A 381 -0.57 -5.83 -3.98
C LEU A 381 -0.25 -5.48 -5.44
N LEU A 382 0.57 -6.29 -6.13
CA LEU A 382 1.12 -5.93 -7.44
C LEU A 382 0.46 -6.63 -8.64
N PHE A 383 -0.21 -7.77 -8.43
CA PHE A 383 -0.84 -8.55 -9.51
C PHE A 383 -2.37 -8.44 -9.46
N GLU A 384 -3.04 -8.90 -10.53
CA GLU A 384 -4.53 -9.00 -10.62
C GLU A 384 -5.31 -7.70 -10.37
N ALA A 385 -4.64 -6.54 -10.44
CA ALA A 385 -5.20 -5.23 -10.09
C ALA A 385 -6.48 -4.83 -10.83
N GLY A 386 -6.77 -5.41 -12.00
CA GLY A 386 -8.01 -5.15 -12.76
C GLY A 386 -9.28 -5.72 -12.12
N ALA A 387 -9.17 -6.72 -11.25
CA ALA A 387 -10.29 -7.32 -10.53
C ALA A 387 -10.51 -6.70 -9.12
N ASP A 388 -9.61 -5.81 -8.68
CA ASP A 388 -9.59 -5.31 -7.32
C ASP A 388 -10.61 -4.19 -7.05
N VAL A 389 -11.27 -4.26 -5.89
CA VAL A 389 -12.23 -3.27 -5.40
C VAL A 389 -11.68 -1.83 -5.40
N VAL A 390 -10.41 -1.61 -5.06
CA VAL A 390 -9.78 -0.28 -5.07
C VAL A 390 -9.73 0.26 -6.50
N THR A 391 -9.28 -0.56 -7.45
CA THR A 391 -9.20 -0.18 -8.86
C THR A 391 -10.59 0.06 -9.45
N ARG A 392 -11.56 -0.80 -9.13
CA ARG A 392 -12.95 -0.68 -9.59
C ARG A 392 -13.60 0.58 -9.04
N VAL A 393 -13.46 0.88 -7.75
CA VAL A 393 -13.94 2.11 -7.12
C VAL A 393 -13.31 3.35 -7.75
N ALA A 394 -11.97 3.41 -7.82
CA ALA A 394 -11.24 4.56 -8.34
C ALA A 394 -11.57 4.87 -9.81
N LYS A 395 -11.73 3.85 -10.65
CA LYS A 395 -12.05 4.02 -12.08
C LYS A 395 -13.53 4.28 -12.38
N THR A 396 -14.47 3.68 -11.63
CA THR A 396 -15.89 3.67 -12.01
C THR A 396 -16.83 4.46 -11.09
N LYS A 397 -16.48 4.62 -9.80
CA LYS A 397 -17.39 5.21 -8.79
C LYS A 397 -17.01 6.64 -8.38
N ILE A 398 -15.75 7.05 -8.60
CA ILE A 398 -15.26 8.40 -8.26
C ILE A 398 -15.43 9.36 -9.47
N LYS A 399 -16.27 10.39 -9.31
CA LYS A 399 -16.49 11.45 -10.31
C LYS A 399 -15.41 12.54 -10.22
N TRP A 400 -14.18 12.24 -10.64
CA TRP A 400 -12.98 13.10 -10.50
C TRP A 400 -13.19 14.59 -10.84
N ALA A 401 -13.85 14.88 -11.97
CA ALA A 401 -14.11 16.26 -12.42
C ALA A 401 -14.91 17.12 -11.41
N ALA A 402 -15.75 16.50 -10.56
CA ALA A 402 -16.49 17.21 -9.51
C ALA A 402 -15.59 17.78 -8.39
N TYR A 403 -14.33 17.33 -8.33
CA TYR A 403 -13.30 17.74 -7.38
C TYR A 403 -12.20 18.60 -7.99
N LYS A 404 -12.34 18.99 -9.28
CA LYS A 404 -11.30 19.69 -10.08
C LYS A 404 -10.01 18.86 -10.26
N ILE A 405 -10.18 17.55 -10.46
CA ILE A 405 -9.13 16.61 -10.87
C ILE A 405 -9.53 16.06 -12.24
N ASP A 406 -8.62 16.11 -13.23
CA ASP A 406 -8.78 15.42 -14.51
C ASP A 406 -7.65 14.38 -14.69
N PRO A 407 -7.91 13.07 -14.50
CA PRO A 407 -6.91 12.02 -14.66
C PRO A 407 -6.32 11.86 -16.08
N LYS A 408 -6.72 12.68 -17.06
CA LYS A 408 -6.06 12.77 -18.38
C LYS A 408 -4.99 13.88 -18.47
N VAL A 409 -4.94 14.78 -17.50
CA VAL A 409 -4.12 16.01 -17.51
C VAL A 409 -3.34 16.18 -16.21
N ASP A 410 -4.00 15.91 -15.09
CA ASP A 410 -3.38 15.73 -13.78
C ASP A 410 -2.81 14.31 -13.70
N LYS A 411 -1.52 14.16 -13.36
CA LYS A 411 -0.99 12.89 -12.87
C LYS A 411 -1.62 12.57 -11.52
N VAL A 412 -2.44 11.53 -11.43
CA VAL A 412 -3.18 11.16 -10.21
C VAL A 412 -2.63 9.87 -9.59
N GLY A 413 -2.15 9.97 -8.35
CA GLY A 413 -1.83 8.82 -7.51
C GLY A 413 -2.99 8.50 -6.57
N VAL A 414 -3.45 7.26 -6.56
CA VAL A 414 -4.51 6.76 -5.67
C VAL A 414 -3.92 5.66 -4.79
N PHE A 415 -3.95 5.84 -3.47
CA PHE A 415 -3.36 4.90 -2.51
C PHE A 415 -4.45 4.43 -1.56
N VAL A 416 -4.61 3.13 -1.37
CA VAL A 416 -5.57 2.57 -0.40
C VAL A 416 -4.96 1.39 0.34
N SER A 417 -5.00 1.46 1.67
CA SER A 417 -4.57 0.44 2.61
C SER A 417 -5.75 -0.11 3.39
N LEU A 418 -6.01 -1.41 3.26
CA LEU A 418 -6.95 -2.14 4.10
C LEU A 418 -6.17 -2.89 5.20
N VAL A 419 -6.54 -2.69 6.46
CA VAL A 419 -6.03 -3.50 7.58
C VAL A 419 -7.15 -4.28 8.26
N SER A 420 -6.95 -5.58 8.49
CA SER A 420 -7.93 -6.48 9.11
C SER A 420 -7.29 -7.75 9.70
N THR A 421 -8.00 -8.40 10.64
CA THR A 421 -7.66 -9.75 11.12
C THR A 421 -8.00 -10.86 10.10
N LYS A 422 -8.78 -10.56 9.05
CA LYS A 422 -8.98 -11.41 7.87
C LYS A 422 -9.36 -10.55 6.65
N VAL A 423 -8.39 -10.26 5.79
CA VAL A 423 -8.64 -9.66 4.47
C VAL A 423 -9.36 -10.70 3.58
N PRO A 424 -10.48 -10.36 2.92
CA PRO A 424 -11.20 -11.27 2.03
C PRO A 424 -10.59 -11.30 0.62
N PHE A 425 -9.41 -11.92 0.51
CA PHE A 425 -8.79 -12.20 -0.79
C PHE A 425 -9.61 -13.23 -1.58
N LYS A 426 -9.66 -13.07 -2.91
CA LYS A 426 -10.35 -14.02 -3.81
C LYS A 426 -9.46 -15.19 -4.25
N GLY A 427 -8.23 -14.91 -4.67
CA GLY A 427 -7.23 -15.93 -5.02
C GLY A 427 -6.37 -16.37 -3.83
N THR A 428 -5.89 -17.62 -3.84
CA THR A 428 -4.99 -18.16 -2.79
C THR A 428 -3.67 -17.39 -2.68
N SER A 429 -3.19 -16.85 -3.80
CA SER A 429 -2.02 -15.97 -3.94
C SER A 429 -2.14 -14.63 -3.20
N LYS A 430 -3.34 -14.23 -2.76
CA LYS A 430 -3.62 -12.98 -2.03
C LYS A 430 -3.33 -11.69 -2.82
N GLU A 431 -3.64 -11.64 -4.12
CA GLU A 431 -3.29 -10.51 -4.99
C GLU A 431 -4.39 -9.45 -5.18
N TYR A 432 -5.66 -9.76 -4.89
CA TYR A 432 -6.75 -8.78 -4.95
C TYR A 432 -7.91 -9.09 -4.00
N ILE A 433 -8.71 -8.05 -3.73
CA ILE A 433 -9.97 -8.09 -2.97
C ILE A 433 -11.13 -7.84 -3.93
N GLY A 434 -12.18 -8.66 -3.89
CA GLY A 434 -13.33 -8.55 -4.79
C GLY A 434 -14.31 -7.42 -4.44
N GLU A 435 -15.09 -6.98 -5.43
CA GLU A 435 -16.13 -5.95 -5.29
C GLU A 435 -17.36 -6.45 -4.49
N ASP A 436 -17.47 -7.75 -4.25
CA ASP A 436 -18.53 -8.39 -3.44
C ASP A 436 -18.41 -8.11 -1.92
N ALA A 437 -17.25 -7.67 -1.44
CA ALA A 437 -17.08 -7.17 -0.08
C ALA A 437 -17.66 -5.75 0.04
N THR A 438 -18.99 -5.64 -0.01
CA THR A 438 -19.74 -4.36 -0.11
C THR A 438 -19.38 -3.34 0.98
N GLU A 439 -19.16 -3.78 2.22
CA GLU A 439 -18.78 -2.90 3.34
C GLU A 439 -17.38 -2.30 3.12
N ILE A 440 -16.48 -3.04 2.47
CA ILE A 440 -15.14 -2.58 2.09
C ILE A 440 -15.23 -1.65 0.88
N HIS A 441 -16.02 -2.00 -0.15
CA HIS A 441 -16.27 -1.13 -1.31
C HIS A 441 -16.75 0.27 -0.89
N ASP A 442 -17.77 0.36 -0.03
CA ASP A 442 -18.31 1.66 0.38
C ASP A 442 -17.39 2.42 1.34
N ALA A 443 -16.62 1.72 2.19
CA ALA A 443 -15.57 2.34 2.99
C ALA A 443 -14.44 2.94 2.11
N VAL A 444 -13.96 2.22 1.09
CA VAL A 444 -12.96 2.70 0.13
C VAL A 444 -13.48 3.91 -0.66
N LYS A 445 -14.71 3.82 -1.16
CA LYS A 445 -15.41 4.90 -1.90
C LYS A 445 -15.56 6.17 -1.05
N SER A 446 -16.04 6.05 0.19
CA SER A 446 -16.15 7.17 1.12
C SER A 446 -14.79 7.78 1.43
N CYS A 447 -13.79 6.95 1.74
CA CYS A 447 -12.45 7.41 2.11
C CYS A 447 -11.76 8.21 0.97
N LEU A 448 -11.90 7.73 -0.27
CA LEU A 448 -11.43 8.45 -1.46
C LEU A 448 -12.20 9.76 -1.71
N GLN A 449 -13.51 9.79 -1.51
CA GLN A 449 -14.32 11.02 -1.63
C GLN A 449 -13.87 12.09 -0.62
N HIS A 450 -13.57 11.71 0.63
CA HIS A 450 -13.01 12.63 1.63
C HIS A 450 -11.63 13.17 1.22
N CYS A 451 -10.74 12.33 0.68
CA CYS A 451 -9.44 12.79 0.16
C CYS A 451 -9.61 13.80 -0.99
N CYS A 452 -10.47 13.51 -1.97
CA CYS A 452 -10.74 14.41 -3.10
C CYS A 452 -11.35 15.75 -2.64
N GLN A 453 -12.23 15.74 -1.63
CA GLN A 453 -12.83 16.95 -1.08
C GLN A 453 -11.80 17.83 -0.35
N GLN A 454 -10.80 17.26 0.33
CA GLN A 454 -9.69 18.02 0.91
C GLN A 454 -8.81 18.69 -0.17
N LEU A 455 -8.58 18.02 -1.31
CA LEU A 455 -7.77 18.57 -2.40
C LEU A 455 -8.48 19.71 -3.14
N LYS A 456 -9.80 19.60 -3.31
CA LYS A 456 -10.64 20.50 -4.13
C LYS A 456 -10.36 21.99 -3.90
N ALA A 457 -10.24 22.44 -2.66
CA ALA A 457 -9.96 23.85 -2.34
C ALA A 457 -8.57 24.31 -2.83
N LYS A 458 -7.55 23.44 -2.73
CA LYS A 458 -6.18 23.72 -3.18
C LYS A 458 -6.07 23.73 -4.70
N LEU A 459 -6.78 22.81 -5.37
CA LEU A 459 -6.84 22.74 -6.84
C LEU A 459 -7.61 23.92 -7.44
N VAL A 460 -8.72 24.36 -6.84
CA VAL A 460 -9.42 25.58 -7.24
C VAL A 460 -8.51 26.81 -7.16
N ARG A 461 -7.68 26.93 -6.11
CA ARG A 461 -6.69 28.00 -5.98
C ARG A 461 -5.59 27.90 -7.04
N ARG A 462 -4.98 26.73 -7.23
CA ARG A 462 -4.01 26.44 -8.31
C ARG A 462 -4.52 26.89 -9.67
N ASP A 463 -5.76 26.54 -10.00
CA ASP A 463 -6.38 26.84 -11.29
C ASP A 463 -6.70 28.33 -11.47
N ALA A 464 -6.95 29.06 -10.37
CA ALA A 464 -7.11 30.52 -10.38
C ALA A 464 -5.75 31.22 -10.56
N ASP A 465 -4.74 30.83 -9.75
CA ASP A 465 -3.38 31.37 -9.81
C ASP A 465 -2.77 31.16 -11.21
N LYS A 466 -2.96 29.97 -11.80
CA LYS A 466 -2.55 29.68 -13.19
C LYS A 466 -3.22 30.62 -14.20
N LYS A 467 -4.54 30.87 -14.08
CA LYS A 467 -5.25 31.78 -15.00
C LYS A 467 -4.77 33.23 -14.88
N VAL A 468 -4.37 33.67 -13.69
CA VAL A 468 -3.77 35.01 -13.50
C VAL A 468 -2.41 35.09 -14.21
N GLU A 469 -1.56 34.09 -14.02
CA GLU A 469 -0.23 34.07 -14.64
C GLU A 469 -0.29 33.88 -16.17
N ASP A 470 -1.19 33.03 -16.68
CA ASP A 470 -1.39 32.86 -18.13
C ASP A 470 -2.01 34.12 -18.77
N ARG A 471 -2.92 34.83 -18.07
CA ARG A 471 -3.40 36.16 -18.49
C ARG A 471 -2.27 37.19 -18.49
N LYS A 472 -1.39 37.18 -17.49
CA LYS A 472 -0.23 38.09 -17.38
C LYS A 472 0.74 37.87 -18.55
N LYS A 473 1.10 36.62 -18.87
CA LYS A 473 1.92 36.28 -20.05
C LYS A 473 1.26 36.77 -21.34
N LEU A 474 -0.04 36.56 -21.51
CA LEU A 474 -0.78 36.99 -22.69
C LEU A 474 -0.79 38.53 -22.84
N LEU A 475 -1.00 39.26 -21.75
CA LEU A 475 -0.92 40.72 -21.74
C LEU A 475 0.50 41.22 -22.03
N LEU A 476 1.53 40.64 -21.42
CA LEU A 476 2.93 40.98 -21.70
C LEU A 476 3.30 40.72 -23.17
N LYS A 477 2.78 39.66 -23.79
CA LYS A 477 2.99 39.39 -25.23
C LYS A 477 2.43 40.49 -26.13
N TYR A 478 1.24 41.02 -25.84
CA TYR A 478 0.57 42.01 -26.70
C TYR A 478 0.81 43.48 -26.31
N THR A 479 1.36 43.75 -25.13
CA THR A 479 1.66 45.12 -24.67
C THR A 479 2.60 45.87 -25.63
N PRO A 480 3.69 45.27 -26.16
CA PRO A 480 4.55 45.92 -27.15
C PRO A 480 3.82 46.32 -28.44
N ASP A 481 2.91 45.48 -28.96
CA ASP A 481 2.14 45.79 -30.17
C ASP A 481 1.12 46.90 -29.93
N ALA A 482 0.46 46.90 -28.77
CA ALA A 482 -0.42 47.98 -28.34
C ALA A 482 0.34 49.31 -28.18
N ALA A 483 1.51 49.29 -27.52
CA ALA A 483 2.37 50.46 -27.34
C ALA A 483 2.86 51.02 -28.67
N ARG A 484 3.37 50.17 -29.58
CA ARG A 484 3.79 50.56 -30.94
C ARG A 484 2.63 51.13 -31.76
N SER A 485 1.42 50.57 -31.64
CA SER A 485 0.24 51.06 -32.36
C SER A 485 -0.23 52.41 -31.84
N LEU A 486 -0.21 52.62 -30.51
CA LEU A 486 -0.50 53.91 -29.89
C LEU A 486 0.56 54.96 -30.26
N TRP A 487 1.85 54.61 -30.24
CA TRP A 487 2.93 55.49 -30.65
C TRP A 487 2.75 55.99 -32.08
N LYS A 488 2.54 55.08 -33.04
CA LYS A 488 2.32 55.42 -34.47
C LYS A 488 1.12 56.34 -34.72
N VAL A 489 0.13 56.37 -33.84
CA VAL A 489 -1.02 57.30 -33.91
C VAL A 489 -0.71 58.65 -33.26
N LEU A 490 0.07 58.66 -32.18
CA LEU A 490 0.34 59.86 -31.37
C LEU A 490 1.56 60.67 -31.87
N GLU A 491 2.56 60.03 -32.46
CA GLU A 491 3.76 60.68 -32.99
C GLU A 491 3.47 61.70 -34.10
N PRO A 492 2.65 61.40 -35.14
CA PRO A 492 2.25 62.40 -36.14
C PRO A 492 1.44 63.57 -35.56
N LEU A 493 0.67 63.32 -34.49
CA LEU A 493 -0.08 64.38 -33.78
C LEU A 493 0.83 65.32 -33.01
N LYS A 494 2.00 64.86 -32.56
CA LYS A 494 3.06 65.70 -31.96
C LYS A 494 3.80 66.53 -33.02
N ALA A 495 4.06 65.95 -34.20
CA ALA A 495 4.74 66.63 -35.30
C ALA A 495 3.86 67.68 -36.00
N SER A 496 2.55 67.46 -36.06
CA SER A 496 1.58 68.42 -36.61
C SER A 496 1.27 69.54 -35.61
N ALA A 497 2.13 70.56 -35.56
CA ALA A 497 1.98 71.74 -34.71
C ALA A 497 0.85 72.71 -35.14
N ASP A 498 -0.33 72.19 -35.51
CA ASP A 498 -1.53 72.97 -35.77
C ASP A 498 -2.28 73.26 -34.46
N PRO A 499 -2.32 74.53 -33.97
CA PRO A 499 -2.92 74.87 -32.68
C PRO A 499 -4.43 74.62 -32.61
N LYS A 500 -5.11 74.29 -33.71
CA LYS A 500 -6.54 73.98 -33.73
C LYS A 500 -6.88 72.51 -33.46
N ARG A 501 -5.88 71.61 -33.33
CA ARG A 501 -6.08 70.16 -33.15
C ARG A 501 -5.72 69.59 -31.78
N SER A 502 -5.46 70.43 -30.77
CA SER A 502 -5.03 70.03 -29.41
C SER A 502 -6.12 69.36 -28.54
N THR A 503 -6.93 68.49 -29.11
CA THR A 503 -8.08 67.83 -28.46
C THR A 503 -7.66 66.82 -27.37
N LEU A 504 -6.42 66.31 -27.41
CA LEU A 504 -5.90 65.37 -26.40
C LEU A 504 -5.84 66.01 -25.00
N LYS A 505 -5.43 67.28 -24.89
CA LYS A 505 -5.34 68.00 -23.60
C LYS A 505 -6.67 68.15 -22.86
N ARG A 506 -7.81 67.90 -23.53
CA ARG A 506 -9.16 67.90 -22.95
C ARG A 506 -9.64 66.50 -22.54
N ARG A 507 -8.82 65.45 -22.70
CA ARG A 507 -9.18 64.05 -22.43
C ARG A 507 -8.17 63.24 -21.62
N LEU A 508 -6.95 63.71 -21.42
CA LEU A 508 -6.05 63.12 -20.42
C LEU A 508 -6.46 63.59 -19.00
N PRO A 509 -6.31 62.74 -17.96
CA PRO A 509 -6.41 63.19 -16.57
C PRO A 509 -5.36 64.25 -16.24
N GLU A 510 -5.70 65.22 -15.38
CA GLU A 510 -4.85 66.38 -15.07
C GLU A 510 -3.45 66.03 -14.52
N HIS A 511 -3.29 64.84 -13.95
CA HIS A 511 -2.03 64.33 -13.39
C HIS A 511 -1.12 63.62 -14.42
N ILE A 512 -1.57 63.38 -15.66
CA ILE A 512 -0.76 62.77 -16.73
C ILE A 512 -0.51 63.80 -17.81
N SER A 513 0.72 64.32 -17.89
CA SER A 513 1.09 65.23 -18.98
C SER A 513 1.26 64.48 -20.30
N GLU A 514 0.86 65.11 -21.39
CA GLU A 514 1.03 64.62 -22.76
C GLU A 514 2.50 64.29 -23.08
N ALA A 515 3.44 65.08 -22.53
CA ALA A 515 4.88 64.83 -22.63
C ALA A 515 5.31 63.56 -21.88
N PHE A 516 4.89 63.41 -20.62
CA PHE A 516 5.21 62.24 -19.77
C PHE A 516 4.69 60.93 -20.38
N LEU A 517 3.46 60.94 -20.91
CA LEU A 517 2.88 59.79 -21.59
C LEU A 517 3.71 59.39 -22.82
N LEU A 518 4.09 60.36 -23.65
CA LEU A 518 4.90 60.13 -24.85
C LEU A 518 6.33 59.69 -24.51
N GLU A 519 6.92 60.21 -23.44
CA GLU A 519 8.25 59.82 -22.97
C GLU A 519 8.27 58.35 -22.51
N HIS A 520 7.28 57.93 -21.73
CA HIS A 520 7.17 56.54 -21.27
C HIS A 520 6.76 55.57 -22.39
N LEU A 521 5.86 55.99 -23.30
CA LEU A 521 5.54 55.19 -24.50
C LEU A 521 6.74 55.06 -25.42
N LYS A 522 7.57 56.10 -25.57
CA LYS A 522 8.80 56.01 -26.37
C LYS A 522 9.81 55.08 -25.70
N ALA A 523 10.09 55.23 -24.41
CA ALA A 523 11.00 54.34 -23.69
C ALA A 523 10.55 52.87 -23.79
N ALA A 524 9.26 52.58 -23.58
CA ALA A 524 8.70 51.24 -23.72
C ALA A 524 8.63 50.70 -25.17
N VAL A 525 8.91 51.53 -26.17
CA VAL A 525 9.09 51.13 -27.58
C VAL A 525 10.57 50.98 -27.94
N ASP A 526 11.44 51.82 -27.39
CA ASP A 526 12.91 51.75 -27.56
C ASP A 526 13.54 50.58 -26.77
N GLU A 527 12.93 50.11 -25.68
CA GLU A 527 13.30 48.88 -24.97
C GLU A 527 12.93 47.59 -25.72
N ILE A 528 12.17 47.66 -26.82
CA ILE A 528 11.84 46.48 -27.63
C ILE A 528 13.02 46.18 -28.57
N PRO A 529 13.57 44.94 -28.58
CA PRO A 529 14.62 44.55 -29.51
C PRO A 529 14.27 44.82 -30.98
N ARG A 530 15.27 45.27 -31.73
CA ARG A 530 15.26 45.46 -33.19
C ARG A 530 16.40 44.62 -33.77
N ASP A 531 16.20 44.06 -34.95
CA ASP A 531 17.26 43.50 -35.78
C ASP A 531 17.49 44.42 -36.99
N GLU A 532 18.72 44.43 -37.52
CA GLU A 532 19.10 45.14 -38.74
C GLU A 532 19.24 44.13 -39.89
N ASP A 533 18.55 44.36 -41.01
CA ASP A 533 18.72 43.57 -42.24
C ASP A 533 20.09 43.88 -42.90
N ASP A 534 20.67 42.91 -43.63
CA ASP A 534 21.97 42.97 -44.35
C ASP A 534 22.17 44.14 -45.36
N ARG A 535 21.20 45.05 -45.48
CA ARG A 535 21.25 46.25 -46.33
C ARG A 535 21.29 47.57 -45.54
N GLY A 536 21.22 47.53 -44.21
CA GLY A 536 21.30 48.72 -43.35
C GLY A 536 20.02 49.56 -43.30
N GLU A 537 18.85 48.95 -43.53
CA GLU A 537 17.55 49.57 -43.27
C GLU A 537 16.95 48.97 -41.99
N GLU A 538 16.63 49.80 -40.99
CA GLU A 538 15.90 49.33 -39.81
C GLU A 538 14.51 48.82 -40.22
N HIS A 539 14.19 47.57 -39.87
CA HIS A 539 12.90 46.96 -40.14
C HIS A 539 12.23 46.48 -38.84
N LEU A 540 10.93 46.80 -38.69
CA LEU A 540 10.17 46.42 -37.51
C LEU A 540 9.70 44.96 -37.61
N LEU A 541 10.37 44.05 -36.90
CA LEU A 541 9.96 42.64 -36.82
C LEU A 541 8.49 42.50 -36.40
N PRO A 542 7.62 41.86 -37.23
CA PRO A 542 6.42 41.25 -36.72
C PRO A 542 6.82 40.06 -35.83
N PHE A 543 6.27 39.95 -34.63
CA PHE A 543 6.68 38.91 -33.67
C PHE A 543 6.05 37.53 -34.00
N VAL A 544 6.35 37.04 -35.20
CA VAL A 544 6.10 35.67 -35.64
C VAL A 544 7.14 34.79 -34.95
N PHE A 545 6.69 33.97 -34.01
CA PHE A 545 7.49 32.83 -33.57
C PHE A 545 7.04 31.59 -34.31
N ASP A 546 8.00 30.89 -34.89
CA ASP A 546 7.81 29.55 -35.42
C ASP A 546 7.23 28.61 -34.36
N ARG A 547 6.55 27.56 -34.83
CA ARG A 547 6.29 26.40 -33.96
C ARG A 547 7.62 25.68 -33.73
N PRO A 548 8.10 25.52 -32.48
CA PRO A 548 9.10 24.49 -32.23
C PRO A 548 8.44 23.14 -32.48
N ASP A 549 8.82 22.47 -33.57
CA ASP A 549 8.40 21.10 -33.83
C ASP A 549 9.02 20.14 -32.80
N LEU A 550 8.28 19.11 -32.41
CA LEU A 550 8.62 18.23 -31.30
C LEU A 550 9.49 17.05 -31.74
N SER A 551 10.67 17.32 -32.28
CA SER A 551 11.67 16.25 -32.51
C SER A 551 13.15 16.67 -32.44
N THR A 552 13.94 15.73 -31.90
CA THR A 552 15.42 15.67 -31.80
C THR A 552 16.13 16.54 -30.73
N PRO A 553 17.01 15.93 -29.89
CA PRO A 553 17.89 16.64 -28.97
C PRO A 553 19.32 16.78 -29.53
N PHE A 554 19.93 17.96 -29.38
CA PHE A 554 21.36 18.16 -29.69
C PHE A 554 22.17 18.53 -28.45
N PHE A 555 23.10 17.65 -28.08
CA PHE A 555 24.24 17.96 -27.23
C PHE A 555 25.27 18.76 -28.03
N PHE A 556 25.89 19.79 -27.42
CA PHE A 556 27.27 20.17 -27.74
C PHE A 556 27.98 20.80 -26.53
N HIS A 557 29.17 20.29 -26.20
CA HIS A 557 30.16 20.99 -25.39
C HIS A 557 31.03 21.87 -26.29
N HIS A 558 31.49 23.05 -25.83
CA HIS A 558 32.92 23.46 -25.78
C HIS A 558 33.09 24.79 -24.97
N PRO A 559 34.30 25.34 -24.69
CA PRO A 559 34.71 25.44 -23.29
C PRO A 559 35.38 26.78 -22.88
N LEU A 560 35.99 26.78 -21.68
CA LEU A 560 37.06 27.69 -21.21
C LEU A 560 36.77 29.21 -21.20
N PHE A 561 36.64 29.77 -20.00
CA PHE A 561 37.80 30.45 -19.38
C PHE A 561 37.70 30.48 -17.86
N SER A 562 38.82 30.68 -17.17
CA SER A 562 38.91 30.71 -15.70
C SER A 562 39.59 31.98 -15.23
N LEU A 563 38.97 32.69 -14.28
CA LEU A 563 39.57 33.82 -13.57
C LEU A 563 39.28 33.70 -12.07
N LYS A 564 40.35 33.50 -11.29
CA LYS A 564 40.35 33.63 -9.84
C LYS A 564 40.42 35.12 -9.46
N LEU A 565 39.85 35.47 -8.31
CA LEU A 565 40.26 36.64 -7.53
C LEU A 565 40.74 36.20 -6.13
N PRO A 566 41.60 37.00 -5.45
CA PRO A 566 42.58 36.46 -4.51
C PRO A 566 42.19 36.59 -3.03
N SER A 567 42.83 35.74 -2.20
CA SER A 567 42.92 35.90 -0.75
C SER A 567 44.20 36.67 -0.34
N PRO A 568 44.14 37.59 0.64
CA PRO A 568 45.34 38.18 1.27
C PRO A 568 46.08 37.16 2.18
N PRO A 569 47.34 37.41 2.59
CA PRO A 569 48.30 36.36 2.93
C PRO A 569 48.49 36.04 4.44
N ASN A 570 49.15 34.90 4.69
CA ASN A 570 49.77 34.53 5.96
C ASN A 570 51.10 35.29 6.22
N ASP A 571 51.50 35.41 7.50
CA ASP A 571 52.84 35.13 8.05
C ASP A 571 52.93 35.59 9.53
N SER A 572 53.75 35.05 10.45
CA SER A 572 54.58 33.83 10.45
C SER A 572 55.05 33.43 11.88
N VAL A 573 55.35 32.14 12.10
CA VAL A 573 56.46 31.57 12.94
C VAL A 573 56.50 31.73 14.51
N SER A 574 56.43 30.55 15.18
CA SER A 574 57.10 30.03 16.40
C SER A 574 56.98 30.61 17.86
N SER A 575 56.47 29.74 18.76
CA SER A 575 57.11 29.24 20.03
C SER A 575 57.54 30.20 21.19
N PRO A 576 57.93 29.69 22.41
CA PRO A 576 57.10 28.96 23.39
C PRO A 576 57.26 29.43 24.88
N VAL A 577 56.57 28.75 25.82
CA VAL A 577 56.79 28.70 27.31
C VAL A 577 56.31 29.86 28.20
N LEU A 578 55.42 29.56 29.18
CA LEU A 578 55.57 29.92 30.62
C LEU A 578 54.60 29.13 31.55
N LYS A 579 54.63 29.37 32.88
CA LYS A 579 54.22 28.40 33.94
C LYS A 579 52.96 28.78 34.76
N LYS A 580 52.36 27.75 35.41
CA LYS A 580 51.27 27.79 36.42
C LYS A 580 51.57 28.69 37.64
N PRO A 581 50.54 29.13 38.40
CA PRO A 581 50.20 28.45 39.67
C PRO A 581 48.67 28.25 39.89
N LYS A 582 48.19 27.09 40.43
CA LYS A 582 47.68 26.81 41.82
C LYS A 582 46.28 27.42 42.16
N LEU A 583 45.39 26.85 42.99
CA LEU A 583 45.36 25.63 43.85
C LEU A 583 43.88 25.19 44.15
N GLY A 584 43.65 23.98 44.70
CA GLY A 584 42.33 23.51 45.21
C GLY A 584 42.17 21.98 45.13
N ILE A 585 41.62 21.32 46.18
CA ILE A 585 41.46 19.84 46.41
C ILE A 585 40.38 19.60 47.51
N LEU A 586 39.86 18.35 47.66
CA LEU A 586 38.81 17.78 48.57
C LEU A 586 37.35 17.95 48.09
N GLU A 587 36.50 16.92 47.88
CA GLU A 587 36.56 15.43 47.99
C GLU A 587 36.22 14.74 49.36
N TYR A 588 35.38 13.67 49.31
CA TYR A 588 35.00 12.66 50.34
C TYR A 588 34.16 13.12 51.57
N CYS A 589 33.20 12.38 52.16
CA CYS A 589 32.44 11.14 51.80
C CYS A 589 31.15 10.96 52.72
N PRO A 590 30.41 9.80 52.78
CA PRO A 590 29.03 9.72 53.31
C PRO A 590 28.90 9.15 54.74
N VAL A 591 27.67 8.86 55.19
CA VAL A 591 27.24 7.70 56.01
C VAL A 591 25.69 7.56 55.96
N ASP A 592 25.15 6.42 56.39
CA ASP A 592 23.87 5.81 55.96
C ASP A 592 22.71 5.81 57.00
N ASP A 593 21.64 5.07 56.65
CA ASP A 593 20.63 4.37 57.47
C ASP A 593 19.32 5.04 58.00
N ASP A 594 18.23 4.26 57.83
CA ASP A 594 16.93 4.17 58.54
C ASP A 594 16.02 5.43 58.68
N ASN A 595 14.67 5.38 58.57
CA ASN A 595 13.71 4.27 58.71
C ASN A 595 12.33 4.60 58.03
N GLU A 596 11.44 3.60 57.94
CA GLU A 596 9.95 3.67 57.91
C GLU A 596 9.18 4.47 56.83
N GLY A 597 8.08 3.86 56.34
CA GLY A 597 6.92 4.51 55.71
C GLY A 597 5.63 4.03 56.41
N PRO A 598 4.42 4.06 55.80
CA PRO A 598 4.07 4.49 54.43
C PRO A 598 2.77 5.37 54.36
N ALA A 599 2.16 5.43 53.16
CA ALA A 599 0.78 5.86 52.85
C ALA A 599 0.47 7.38 52.73
N GLY A 600 -0.48 7.69 51.84
CA GLY A 600 -0.95 9.04 51.52
C GLY A 600 -1.36 9.20 50.05
N ASP A 601 -2.64 8.97 49.74
CA ASP A 601 -3.21 9.21 48.40
C ASP A 601 -3.55 10.69 48.15
N HIS A 602 -3.75 11.01 46.86
CA HIS A 602 -4.32 12.25 46.30
C HIS A 602 -3.47 13.54 46.33
N ASP A 603 -3.20 14.05 45.12
CA ASP A 603 -3.69 15.39 44.74
C ASP A 603 -3.89 15.47 43.20
N PRO A 604 -4.81 16.33 42.67
CA PRO A 604 -5.10 16.42 41.25
C PRO A 604 -4.28 17.53 40.54
N PHE A 605 -4.02 17.35 39.25
CA PHE A 605 -3.36 18.39 38.43
C PHE A 605 -4.30 19.55 38.09
N PHE A 606 -3.90 20.78 38.42
CA PHE A 606 -4.56 22.01 37.96
C PHE A 606 -3.56 23.18 37.84
N TYR A 607 -3.18 23.53 36.60
CA TYR A 607 -2.62 24.81 36.13
C TYR A 607 -2.85 24.80 34.61
N SER A 608 -3.95 25.37 34.10
CA SER A 608 -4.19 26.80 33.83
C SER A 608 -3.45 27.33 32.60
N ASN A 609 -4.24 27.70 31.59
CA ASN A 609 -4.16 28.91 30.78
C ASN A 609 -2.78 29.46 30.37
N LEU A 610 -2.60 29.57 29.05
CA LEU A 610 -2.32 30.87 28.45
C LEU A 610 -3.47 31.18 27.48
N ASP A 611 -4.09 32.33 27.68
CA ASP A 611 -5.06 32.95 26.78
C ASP A 611 -4.29 33.80 25.74
N ASP A 612 -4.96 34.19 24.64
CA ASP A 612 -4.74 35.45 23.89
C ASP A 612 -5.69 35.47 22.65
N ASP A 613 -6.83 36.12 22.86
CA ASP A 613 -7.68 36.92 21.96
C ASP A 613 -7.65 36.74 20.43
N ASP A 614 -8.85 36.66 19.83
CA ASP A 614 -9.30 37.67 18.86
C ASP A 614 -10.84 37.69 18.77
N ASP A 615 -11.46 38.84 19.05
CA ASP A 615 -12.92 39.03 19.07
C ASP A 615 -13.51 39.20 17.66
N PHE A 616 -14.72 38.67 17.42
CA PHE A 616 -15.67 39.33 16.51
C PHE A 616 -17.13 39.06 16.89
N ILE A 617 -17.79 40.10 17.38
CA ILE A 617 -19.23 40.14 17.68
C ILE A 617 -19.98 40.56 16.41
N ASP A 618 -21.12 39.93 16.12
CA ASP A 618 -22.30 40.67 15.70
C ASP A 618 -23.59 39.98 16.18
N ASP A 619 -24.55 40.77 16.61
CA ASP A 619 -25.79 40.31 17.23
C ASP A 619 -26.89 40.03 16.19
N ASN A 620 -27.79 39.09 16.50
CA ASN A 620 -29.24 39.27 16.27
C ASN A 620 -30.05 38.11 16.89
N MET A 621 -30.70 38.36 18.01
CA MET A 621 -31.60 37.41 18.69
C MET A 621 -32.64 38.20 19.49
N THR A 622 -33.94 37.91 19.30
CA THR A 622 -35.15 38.24 20.13
C THR A 622 -36.39 38.48 19.23
N PRO A 623 -37.64 38.40 19.75
CA PRO A 623 -38.12 37.48 20.79
C PRO A 623 -39.50 36.83 20.54
N LEU A 624 -39.71 35.68 21.20
CA LEU A 624 -40.92 35.23 21.93
C LEU A 624 -42.35 35.33 21.34
N GLY A 625 -43.06 34.19 21.44
CA GLY A 625 -44.52 34.05 21.45
C GLY A 625 -44.92 32.59 21.25
N GLY A 626 -45.68 31.89 22.10
CA GLY A 626 -46.31 32.27 23.37
C GLY A 626 -47.83 32.14 23.30
N GLY A 627 -48.38 31.02 23.78
CA GLY A 627 -49.82 30.76 23.81
C GLY A 627 -50.15 29.28 24.01
N ASP A 628 -50.70 28.94 25.18
CA ASP A 628 -51.33 27.65 25.50
C ASP A 628 -52.81 27.66 25.07
N ASP A 629 -53.42 26.49 24.84
CA ASP A 629 -54.68 26.04 25.49
C ASP A 629 -55.17 24.67 24.94
N ASP A 630 -56.30 24.18 25.48
CA ASP A 630 -56.60 22.75 25.70
C ASP A 630 -57.86 22.23 24.96
N HIS A 631 -58.10 20.91 25.06
CA HIS A 631 -59.37 20.14 24.91
C HIS A 631 -59.92 19.65 23.54
N LYS A 632 -59.79 18.31 23.35
CA LYS A 632 -60.86 17.28 23.14
C LYS A 632 -62.03 17.48 22.14
N ASN A 633 -62.24 16.48 21.26
CA ASN A 633 -63.30 15.44 21.41
C ASN A 633 -63.22 14.35 20.29
N ASP A 634 -64.02 13.29 20.43
CA ASP A 634 -63.94 11.97 19.76
C ASP A 634 -64.78 11.80 18.45
N GLU A 635 -64.99 10.53 18.02
CA GLU A 635 -65.92 9.99 16.97
C GLU A 635 -65.46 10.11 15.47
N ASP A 636 -65.64 9.13 14.56
CA ASP A 636 -65.83 7.66 14.69
C ASP A 636 -65.61 6.90 13.32
N GLU A 637 -65.36 5.57 13.38
CA GLU A 637 -65.50 4.49 12.34
C GLU A 637 -64.88 4.68 10.90
N GLU A 638 -64.76 3.71 9.97
CA GLU A 638 -65.18 2.28 9.85
C GLU A 638 -64.16 1.45 8.99
N VAL A 639 -64.31 0.12 8.84
CA VAL A 639 -63.39 -0.80 8.09
C VAL A 639 -64.09 -1.99 7.40
N PRO A 640 -63.76 -2.27 6.10
CA PRO A 640 -63.79 -3.63 5.52
C PRO A 640 -62.41 -4.03 4.94
N ARG A 641 -61.76 -5.18 5.20
CA ARG A 641 -62.12 -6.63 5.25
C ARG A 641 -62.36 -7.30 3.89
N CYS A 642 -61.61 -8.38 3.65
CA CYS A 642 -61.62 -9.20 2.44
C CYS A 642 -62.70 -10.32 2.45
N PRO A 643 -63.10 -10.84 1.27
CA PRO A 643 -63.83 -12.09 1.11
C PRO A 643 -62.91 -13.31 0.92
N LYS A 644 -63.53 -14.47 0.69
CA LYS A 644 -62.95 -15.81 0.43
C LYS A 644 -63.94 -16.57 -0.51
N ASN A 645 -63.80 -17.84 -0.91
CA ASN A 645 -62.84 -18.92 -0.65
C ASN A 645 -62.85 -19.92 -1.86
N ASP A 646 -62.41 -21.16 -1.64
CA ASP A 646 -62.88 -22.40 -2.29
C ASP A 646 -62.40 -22.79 -3.72
N ASP A 647 -61.56 -23.84 -3.73
CA ASP A 647 -61.74 -25.14 -4.39
C ASP A 647 -61.50 -25.41 -5.91
N LEU A 648 -60.37 -26.13 -6.12
CA LEU A 648 -60.24 -27.47 -6.74
C LEU A 648 -60.15 -27.69 -8.28
N GLN A 649 -59.27 -28.67 -8.62
CA GLN A 649 -59.22 -29.53 -9.83
C GLN A 649 -58.88 -28.88 -11.21
N GLU A 650 -58.30 -29.59 -12.20
CA GLU A 650 -57.33 -30.71 -12.24
C GLU A 650 -56.76 -30.81 -13.69
N GLU A 651 -55.76 -31.69 -13.91
CA GLU A 651 -55.37 -32.32 -15.21
C GLU A 651 -54.67 -31.56 -16.38
N GLU A 652 -53.71 -32.30 -16.98
CA GLU A 652 -53.22 -32.40 -18.39
C GLU A 652 -52.50 -31.25 -19.18
N GLU A 653 -51.21 -31.51 -19.46
CA GLU A 653 -50.49 -31.27 -20.74
C GLU A 653 -51.05 -32.23 -21.84
N PRO A 654 -50.98 -31.97 -23.19
CA PRO A 654 -49.68 -31.80 -23.88
C PRO A 654 -49.60 -31.06 -25.26
N GLU A 655 -48.35 -30.91 -25.72
CA GLU A 655 -47.81 -31.08 -27.10
C GLU A 655 -48.20 -30.27 -28.37
N GLU A 656 -47.18 -30.20 -29.25
CA GLU A 656 -47.12 -30.01 -30.72
C GLU A 656 -47.64 -28.75 -31.47
N ALA A 657 -46.66 -27.86 -31.77
CA ALA A 657 -46.06 -27.67 -33.11
C ALA A 657 -46.73 -26.87 -34.27
N ALA A 658 -45.83 -26.15 -34.99
CA ALA A 658 -45.71 -26.00 -36.46
C ALA A 658 -46.05 -24.65 -37.15
N GLN A 659 -45.07 -24.19 -37.98
CA GLN A 659 -45.15 -23.29 -39.17
C GLN A 659 -45.50 -21.79 -38.96
N GLY A 660 -44.91 -20.81 -39.65
CA GLY A 660 -43.72 -20.85 -40.55
C GLY A 660 -43.53 -19.60 -41.45
N ASN A 661 -42.29 -19.43 -41.97
CA ASN A 661 -41.83 -18.67 -43.16
C ASN A 661 -41.56 -17.13 -43.10
N GLY A 662 -40.52 -16.70 -43.86
CA GLY A 662 -40.10 -15.30 -44.15
C GLY A 662 -38.95 -14.78 -43.26
N GLU A 663 -37.65 -14.93 -43.53
CA GLU A 663 -36.82 -15.11 -44.76
C GLU A 663 -36.35 -13.78 -45.43
N GLU A 664 -35.18 -13.81 -46.10
CA GLU A 664 -34.24 -12.70 -46.48
C GLU A 664 -33.36 -12.18 -45.29
N ASP A 665 -32.06 -12.51 -45.15
CA ASP A 665 -30.85 -12.32 -45.98
C ASP A 665 -30.32 -10.86 -46.01
N SER A 666 -29.03 -10.54 -45.88
CA SER A 666 -27.79 -11.25 -45.48
C SER A 666 -26.87 -10.25 -44.71
N ASN A 667 -25.53 -10.15 -44.64
CA ASN A 667 -24.28 -10.72 -45.23
C ASN A 667 -23.11 -10.19 -44.30
N GLU A 668 -21.85 -10.63 -44.20
CA GLU A 668 -21.04 -11.87 -44.18
C GLU A 668 -19.71 -11.51 -43.41
N GLU A 669 -18.57 -12.21 -43.60
CA GLU A 669 -17.21 -11.97 -43.02
C GLU A 669 -17.03 -12.20 -41.48
N GLU A 670 -16.02 -12.91 -40.95
CA GLU A 670 -15.16 -14.00 -41.46
C GLU A 670 -14.32 -14.57 -40.27
N GLU A 671 -14.20 -15.89 -40.12
CA GLU A 671 -13.20 -16.55 -39.25
C GLU A 671 -12.61 -17.76 -40.01
N GLU A 672 -11.30 -17.77 -40.23
CA GLU A 672 -10.57 -18.81 -40.97
C GLU A 672 -9.94 -19.85 -40.01
N GLU A 673 -10.26 -21.14 -40.19
CA GLU A 673 -9.49 -22.29 -39.67
C GLU A 673 -9.25 -23.29 -40.82
N GLU A 674 -7.99 -23.53 -41.18
CA GLU A 674 -7.46 -24.65 -42.01
C GLU A 674 -5.98 -24.83 -41.54
N GLU A 675 -5.50 -26.03 -41.18
CA GLU A 675 -4.91 -27.08 -42.05
C GLU A 675 -3.53 -26.69 -42.65
N GLU A 676 -2.52 -27.56 -42.81
CA GLU A 676 -2.36 -29.01 -42.52
C GLU A 676 -0.86 -29.35 -42.25
N ASP A 677 -0.46 -30.62 -42.49
CA ASP A 677 0.90 -31.19 -42.70
C ASP A 677 1.42 -32.19 -41.63
N ASP A 678 1.06 -33.48 -41.82
CA ASP A 678 1.83 -34.67 -41.39
C ASP A 678 2.72 -35.15 -42.57
N ASP A 679 3.86 -35.81 -42.30
CA ASP A 679 4.77 -36.35 -43.33
C ASP A 679 5.21 -37.80 -42.99
N GLU A 680 5.02 -38.74 -43.92
CA GLU A 680 5.39 -40.17 -43.86
C GLU A 680 6.50 -40.48 -44.90
N ASP A 681 7.45 -41.40 -44.71
CA ASP A 681 7.94 -42.19 -43.55
C ASP A 681 9.37 -42.70 -43.95
N ASP A 682 10.08 -43.46 -43.10
CA ASP A 682 10.97 -44.55 -43.56
C ASP A 682 11.47 -45.45 -42.38
N GLU A 683 10.92 -46.66 -42.26
CA GLU A 683 11.56 -47.77 -41.50
C GLU A 683 12.72 -48.39 -42.29
N ASP A 684 13.83 -48.76 -41.62
CA ASP A 684 14.79 -49.73 -42.18
C ASP A 684 15.41 -50.64 -41.09
N PHE A 685 15.21 -51.95 -41.30
CA PHE A 685 15.89 -53.19 -40.85
C PHE A 685 17.06 -53.11 -39.81
N GLU A 686 17.24 -54.02 -38.81
CA GLU A 686 16.85 -55.44 -38.61
C GLU A 686 16.63 -55.85 -37.11
N PRO A 687 15.97 -57.02 -36.84
CA PRO A 687 15.87 -57.68 -35.52
C PRO A 687 17.10 -58.58 -35.16
N PRO A 688 17.18 -59.22 -33.96
CA PRO A 688 18.46 -59.63 -33.35
C PRO A 688 18.87 -61.12 -33.47
N GLU A 689 20.15 -61.39 -33.14
CA GLU A 689 20.65 -62.65 -32.56
C GLU A 689 21.13 -62.44 -31.11
#